data_AF-A0A2H0ZG91-F1
#
_entry.id   AF-A0A2H0ZG91-F1
#
_cell.length_a   1.000
_cell.length_b   1.000
_cell.length_c   1.000
_cell.angle_alpha   90.00
_cell.angle_beta   90.00
_cell.angle_gamma   90.00
#
_symmetry.space_group_name_H-M   'P 1'
#
loop_
_entity.id
_entity.type
_entity.pdbx_description
1 polymer ?
#
loop_
_entity_poly.entity_id
_entity_poly.type
_entity_poly.pdbx_seq_one_letter_code
_entity_poly.pdbx_strand_id
1 'polypeptide(L)'
;MLRQSLRTLAGLNKHDKSGAILSRADPRNFLNMSFVETISKLDAERRRFTLTNTDTKVKVNYYLQTVFKNDIQRSLDILQSFKAKCNVNRTHTSFPRNVQIYTSCLCTLISHLASNVGGDDNDLAEIRLVIKEVSELPHHMLVSIPESQTNLIQKQLMVALIRHLDSVVKKSKQHTFARSIVYELAKQYSLNPHSFIEYISIEYPDLKEAAHSLWPSLEQHASSNGSPFNIAPFLNKDGSMSFDGLCEFIMSSRFNMSGDKRPMYAIYDSIDETSKSNFLQEYMSHNRERQVIVEQYCGALQRSFSAKQFNSGVTQFNRIHNAWLTRWHELVAKTLSSDSLSSNRVFKKFAFFLKTVPTDRLVSLVLTKMFAFTLVTGQIETITLVRALSSSFKKSIMADKTLKPIYYQLDHYLSEEDAIEFFGALIKVVIDTCKVPQDLMKCSSKHESPLFSSGYGKGTPSSPLHKAGVVILNDDVMRSFQSFKDILFCDSYLLPMLCPPVPWTSPHRGGFLDAEAPLVRSSDLHTTLAYVERAHETGQLSSLYNSLSALGSLAWTINCEMLEVFNEVLKADHGFLKLPPPIHLLRVESIARPARDSYTSEEDYTSAMRSYRKETERRTQEYNDRRGLRITYELMNKVANAFGVNGDIMYLPHNVDFRGRAYPAVSFLSHHNEDLIRSLLMFWEAKPLGSNGYDWIKYQLANLYCKSKLSMQQSINFVKEHKTEILEAASEPLKSSSWWVQGDNPWQCLALCKEIKKIEDSNEPPELFKSRIPIHQDGTCNGLQHYAALGADDDAARSVNLLPTQERNDVYSSVLRIVEGKVANDTSSGDKKLQALATKSQALLSRKLIKQTVMTTVYGVTFFGASRQIEARVDEVTRESSPKEFKELSRMQIASYIASVVLKSITELFAGAKTIQDWLIRNCIRCINSFEAKDLASFEDFDFFSSKRYRPMMWSSLSGFPVVQPYKHDPRKEIVTPLQKITFRQKTKLGHINIRKQINALAPNFIHSLDAIHLQMTCLAAKGADISFAAVHDSFWTHASDVETLSRVIREEFVRLHQSSIIENLREDMKYSNRNAFQLVWVENHCNKDFIQELNALRVQHNLKKCRKKEFWNSCLKYELSNPNDVNALVKHHKPQLWFQTKTSSKIAEQYDEDTKRTREVSVKTHTPILVPVEVLPEPPLGHFDVTLVLKSRYFFS
;
A
#
# COMPACT_ATOMS: atom_id res chain seq x y z
N MET A 1 7.69 -44.85 24.42
CA MET A 1 7.67 -43.49 25.01
C MET A 1 7.03 -42.46 24.09
N LEU A 2 7.56 -42.13 22.89
CA LEU A 2 6.99 -41.12 21.98
C LEU A 2 5.55 -41.39 21.46
N ARG A 3 5.14 -42.67 21.33
CA ARG A 3 3.74 -43.04 21.00
C ARG A 3 2.71 -42.62 22.06
N GLN A 4 3.16 -42.39 23.31
CA GLN A 4 2.28 -42.09 24.45
C GLN A 4 2.03 -40.58 24.60
N SER A 5 2.95 -39.73 24.10
CA SER A 5 2.81 -38.27 24.06
C SER A 5 1.92 -37.76 22.91
N LEU A 6 1.71 -38.56 21.86
CA LEU A 6 0.95 -38.19 20.66
C LEU A 6 -0.58 -38.42 20.77
N ARG A 7 -1.06 -39.19 21.77
CA ARG A 7 -2.50 -39.36 22.00
C ARG A 7 -3.16 -38.10 22.59
N THR A 8 -2.38 -37.17 23.14
CA THR A 8 -2.87 -35.91 23.72
C THR A 8 -2.94 -34.76 22.70
N LEU A 9 -2.24 -34.87 21.56
CA LEU A 9 -2.19 -33.84 20.50
C LEU A 9 -3.13 -34.13 19.32
N ALA A 10 -3.61 -35.37 19.17
CA ALA A 10 -4.50 -35.78 18.08
C ALA A 10 -5.98 -35.39 18.27
N GLY A 11 -6.30 -34.61 19.32
CA GLY A 11 -7.66 -34.22 19.68
C GLY A 11 -8.12 -32.83 19.19
N LEU A 12 -7.30 -32.08 18.44
CA LEU A 12 -7.67 -30.73 18.01
C LEU A 12 -7.42 -30.53 16.52
N ASN A 13 -8.44 -29.98 15.86
CA ASN A 13 -8.46 -29.38 14.53
C ASN A 13 -8.71 -30.31 13.32
N LYS A 14 -9.87 -30.95 13.32
CA LYS A 14 -10.72 -30.94 12.11
C LYS A 14 -11.70 -29.78 12.26
N HIS A 15 -11.50 -28.70 11.51
CA HIS A 15 -12.51 -27.64 11.41
C HIS A 15 -13.04 -27.58 9.99
N ASP A 16 -14.34 -27.82 9.88
CA ASP A 16 -15.15 -27.53 8.71
C ASP A 16 -15.01 -26.05 8.33
N LYS A 17 -14.63 -25.82 7.07
CA LYS A 17 -14.60 -24.50 6.45
C LYS A 17 -16.01 -24.13 5.96
N SER A 18 -16.97 -23.94 6.86
CA SER A 18 -18.26 -23.36 6.50
C SER A 18 -18.18 -21.83 6.57
N GLY A 19 -18.39 -21.15 5.44
CA GLY A 19 -18.28 -19.70 5.25
C GLY A 19 -19.35 -18.84 5.91
N ALA A 20 -19.77 -19.18 7.14
CA ALA A 20 -20.65 -18.33 7.93
C ALA A 20 -19.85 -17.19 8.58
N ILE A 21 -20.42 -15.99 8.65
CA ILE A 21 -19.89 -14.89 9.47
C ILE A 21 -19.80 -15.43 10.90
N LEU A 22 -18.57 -15.57 11.41
CA LEU A 22 -18.38 -16.03 12.78
C LEU A 22 -19.12 -15.12 13.76
N SER A 23 -19.79 -15.73 14.73
CA SER A 23 -20.33 -15.00 15.88
C SER A 23 -19.23 -14.13 16.49
N ARG A 24 -19.57 -12.90 16.89
CA ARG A 24 -18.66 -11.99 17.59
C ARG A 24 -18.05 -12.66 18.83
N ALA A 25 -18.84 -13.49 19.52
CA ALA A 25 -18.44 -14.25 20.69
C ALA A 25 -17.44 -15.39 20.42
N ASP A 26 -17.23 -15.78 19.15
CA ASP A 26 -16.26 -16.81 18.80
C ASP A 26 -14.85 -16.33 19.20
N PRO A 27 -14.09 -17.08 20.03
CA PRO A 27 -12.73 -16.70 20.45
C PRO A 27 -11.78 -16.42 19.27
N ARG A 28 -12.10 -16.96 18.09
CA ARG A 28 -11.35 -16.81 16.85
C ARG A 28 -11.57 -15.49 16.13
N ASN A 29 -12.60 -14.74 16.47
CA ASN A 29 -12.84 -13.42 15.90
C ASN A 29 -11.71 -12.45 16.28
N PHE A 30 -11.20 -11.67 15.31
CA PHE A 30 -10.09 -10.73 15.50
C PHE A 30 -10.40 -9.62 16.52
N LEU A 31 -11.68 -9.28 16.73
CA LEU A 31 -12.12 -8.32 17.75
C LEU A 31 -11.80 -8.80 19.19
N ASN A 32 -11.40 -10.06 19.37
CA ASN A 32 -10.91 -10.59 20.66
C ASN A 32 -9.42 -10.35 20.90
N MET A 33 -8.67 -9.88 19.91
CA MET A 33 -7.23 -9.64 20.07
C MET A 33 -7.00 -8.33 20.83
N SER A 34 -6.15 -8.36 21.87
CA SER A 34 -5.64 -7.11 22.46
C SER A 34 -4.63 -6.49 21.51
N PHE A 35 -4.85 -5.22 21.16
CA PHE A 35 -3.90 -4.45 20.35
C PHE A 35 -2.54 -4.28 21.04
N VAL A 36 -2.55 -4.01 22.35
CA VAL A 36 -1.32 -3.83 23.15
C VAL A 36 -0.53 -5.12 23.21
N GLU A 37 -1.21 -6.25 23.46
CA GLU A 37 -0.56 -7.57 23.50
C GLU A 37 -0.02 -7.96 22.12
N THR A 38 -0.78 -7.72 21.05
CA THR A 38 -0.37 -8.04 19.67
C THR A 38 0.91 -7.29 19.29
N ILE A 39 0.97 -5.98 19.54
CA ILE A 39 2.19 -5.21 19.26
C ILE A 39 3.34 -5.64 20.16
N SER A 40 3.09 -5.92 21.45
CA SER A 40 4.11 -6.41 22.37
C SER A 40 4.70 -7.75 21.91
N LYS A 41 3.87 -8.66 21.38
CA LYS A 41 4.31 -9.92 20.75
C LYS A 41 5.16 -9.66 19.51
N LEU A 42 4.73 -8.79 18.60
CA LEU A 42 5.49 -8.42 17.41
C LEU A 42 6.83 -7.75 17.74
N ASP A 43 6.88 -6.86 18.74
CA ASP A 43 8.13 -6.25 19.22
C ASP A 43 9.05 -7.30 19.86
N ALA A 44 8.48 -8.23 20.65
CA ALA A 44 9.23 -9.33 21.26
C ALA A 44 9.81 -10.27 20.20
N GLU A 45 9.04 -10.62 19.17
CA GLU A 45 9.50 -11.38 18.00
C GLU A 45 10.63 -10.64 17.28
N ARG A 46 10.46 -9.34 17.00
CA ARG A 46 11.49 -8.53 16.37
C ARG A 46 12.81 -8.53 17.15
N ARG A 47 12.75 -8.44 18.48
CA ARG A 47 13.95 -8.50 19.34
C ARG A 47 14.69 -9.85 19.25
N ARG A 48 14.02 -10.92 18.80
CA ARG A 48 14.66 -12.22 18.53
C ARG A 48 15.54 -12.19 17.27
N PHE A 49 15.31 -11.27 16.31
CA PHE A 49 15.99 -11.19 15.02
C PHE A 49 17.18 -10.22 15.05
N THR A 50 18.39 -10.68 15.38
CA THR A 50 19.63 -9.87 15.23
C THR A 50 20.85 -10.74 14.96
N LEU A 51 21.64 -10.37 13.95
CA LEU A 51 22.87 -11.02 13.48
C LEU A 51 24.00 -11.13 14.52
N THR A 52 24.06 -10.19 15.45
CA THR A 52 25.20 -10.06 16.37
C THR A 52 24.82 -10.40 17.80
N ASN A 53 25.01 -11.66 18.15
CA ASN A 53 25.02 -12.05 19.54
C ASN A 53 26.35 -11.65 20.19
N THR A 54 26.39 -10.43 20.72
CA THR A 54 27.52 -9.91 21.51
C THR A 54 27.82 -10.76 22.73
N ASP A 55 26.81 -11.47 23.25
CA ASP A 55 26.89 -12.22 24.50
C ASP A 55 27.56 -13.60 24.29
N THR A 56 27.45 -14.16 23.08
CA THR A 56 27.97 -15.50 22.78
C THR A 56 29.36 -15.52 22.15
N LYS A 57 29.91 -14.41 21.66
CA LYS A 57 31.21 -14.38 20.92
C LYS A 57 31.28 -15.25 19.63
N VAL A 58 30.27 -16.06 19.31
CA VAL A 58 30.20 -16.89 18.09
C VAL A 58 29.48 -16.12 17.00
N LYS A 59 30.09 -15.98 15.83
CA LYS A 59 29.63 -15.11 14.74
C LYS A 59 28.81 -15.90 13.73
N VAL A 60 27.53 -15.58 13.57
CA VAL A 60 26.63 -16.16 12.53
C VAL A 60 27.24 -16.05 11.13
N ASN A 61 27.95 -14.95 10.84
CA ASN A 61 28.72 -14.76 9.61
C ASN A 61 29.69 -15.93 9.33
N TYR A 62 30.38 -16.43 10.36
CA TYR A 62 31.33 -17.53 10.19
C TYR A 62 30.61 -18.86 9.88
N TYR A 63 29.49 -19.11 10.55
CA TYR A 63 28.63 -20.24 10.26
C TYR A 63 28.11 -20.23 8.82
N LEU A 64 27.61 -19.09 8.34
CA LEU A 64 27.16 -18.99 6.95
C LEU A 64 28.31 -19.27 5.96
N GLN A 65 29.53 -18.81 6.26
CA GLN A 65 30.69 -19.12 5.43
C GLN A 65 31.05 -20.62 5.42
N THR A 66 30.88 -21.36 6.52
CA THR A 66 31.16 -22.81 6.54
C THR A 66 30.10 -23.60 5.79
N VAL A 67 28.81 -23.22 5.93
CA VAL A 67 27.70 -23.84 5.18
C VAL A 67 27.92 -23.68 3.67
N PHE A 68 28.17 -22.46 3.20
CA PHE A 68 28.35 -22.19 1.77
C PHE A 68 29.70 -22.67 1.20
N LYS A 69 30.67 -23.04 2.05
CA LYS A 69 31.88 -23.76 1.65
C LYS A 69 31.71 -25.28 1.62
N ASN A 70 30.51 -25.77 1.91
CA ASN A 70 30.18 -27.19 2.04
C ASN A 70 30.98 -27.91 3.14
N ASP A 71 31.36 -27.21 4.20
CA ASP A 71 32.03 -27.78 5.38
C ASP A 71 30.97 -28.06 6.47
N ILE A 72 30.25 -29.18 6.29
CA ILE A 72 29.08 -29.53 7.10
C ILE A 72 29.48 -29.89 8.54
N GLN A 73 30.57 -30.61 8.73
CA GLN A 73 31.06 -30.98 10.05
C GLN A 73 31.36 -29.75 10.90
N ARG A 74 32.12 -28.80 10.35
CA ARG A 74 32.42 -27.55 11.05
C ARG A 74 31.19 -26.69 11.29
N SER A 75 30.23 -26.73 10.37
CA SER A 75 28.93 -26.05 10.55
C SER A 75 28.17 -26.65 11.72
N LEU A 76 28.15 -27.98 11.86
CA LEU A 76 27.55 -28.67 13.01
C LEU A 76 28.27 -28.34 14.32
N ASP A 77 29.60 -28.29 14.35
CA ASP A 77 30.36 -27.92 15.55
C ASP A 77 30.01 -26.50 16.03
N ILE A 78 29.91 -25.54 15.10
CA ILE A 78 29.48 -24.17 15.40
C ILE A 78 28.02 -24.16 15.87
N LEU A 79 27.15 -24.96 15.24
CA LEU A 79 25.73 -25.07 15.61
C LEU A 79 25.57 -25.64 17.04
N GLN A 80 26.36 -26.63 17.42
CA GLN A 80 26.42 -27.15 18.78
C GLN A 80 26.89 -26.09 19.78
N SER A 81 27.81 -25.21 19.39
CA SER A 81 28.21 -24.08 20.24
C SER A 81 27.06 -23.08 20.49
N PHE A 82 26.15 -22.91 19.52
CA PHE A 82 24.92 -22.12 19.71
C PHE A 82 23.93 -22.85 20.63
N LYS A 83 23.76 -24.17 20.46
CA LYS A 83 22.92 -25.03 21.32
C LYS A 83 23.36 -25.02 22.77
N ALA A 84 24.67 -25.17 23.02
CA ALA A 84 25.25 -25.13 24.36
C ALA A 84 24.90 -23.83 25.10
N LYS A 85 24.87 -22.70 24.40
CA LYS A 85 24.54 -21.39 25.01
C LYS A 85 23.07 -21.19 25.26
N CYS A 86 22.21 -21.83 24.46
CA CYS A 86 20.78 -21.92 24.79
C CYS A 86 20.56 -22.69 26.10
N ASN A 87 21.41 -23.69 26.39
CA ASN A 87 21.32 -24.45 27.64
C ASN A 87 21.82 -23.70 28.88
N VAL A 88 22.83 -22.83 28.74
CA VAL A 88 23.39 -22.06 29.88
C VAL A 88 22.48 -20.89 30.27
N ASN A 89 21.86 -20.21 29.29
CA ASN A 89 21.17 -18.93 29.52
C ASN A 89 19.65 -19.04 29.72
N ARG A 90 19.12 -20.17 30.19
CA ARG A 90 17.66 -20.47 30.18
C ARG A 90 16.77 -19.40 30.83
N THR A 91 17.24 -18.78 31.91
CA THR A 91 16.50 -17.74 32.66
C THR A 91 16.85 -16.33 32.24
N HIS A 92 17.83 -16.16 31.35
CA HIS A 92 18.29 -14.86 30.90
C HIS A 92 17.36 -14.31 29.80
N THR A 93 17.21 -12.98 29.76
CA THR A 93 16.38 -12.27 28.75
C THR A 93 16.82 -12.52 27.31
N SER A 94 18.05 -13.02 27.10
CA SER A 94 18.58 -13.37 25.77
C SER A 94 18.25 -14.81 25.32
N PHE A 95 17.62 -15.65 26.14
CA PHE A 95 17.29 -17.03 25.78
C PHE A 95 16.46 -17.16 24.49
N PRO A 96 15.31 -16.47 24.31
CA PRO A 96 14.51 -16.59 23.09
C PRO A 96 15.28 -16.20 21.82
N ARG A 97 16.15 -15.19 21.95
CA ARG A 97 17.04 -14.74 20.88
C ARG A 97 18.07 -15.81 20.51
N ASN A 98 18.67 -16.49 21.49
CA ASN A 98 19.64 -17.55 21.24
C ASN A 98 19.00 -18.75 20.53
N VAL A 99 17.79 -19.14 20.94
CA VAL A 99 17.02 -20.21 20.28
C VAL A 99 16.68 -19.85 18.84
N GLN A 100 16.28 -18.60 18.59
CA GLN A 100 15.98 -18.13 17.23
C GLN A 100 17.21 -18.19 16.30
N ILE A 101 18.37 -17.74 16.79
CA ILE A 101 19.62 -17.80 16.02
C ILE A 101 19.97 -19.25 15.69
N TYR A 102 19.92 -20.14 16.69
CA TYR A 102 20.15 -21.57 16.48
C TYR A 102 19.21 -22.15 15.42
N THR A 103 17.91 -21.86 15.54
CA THR A 103 16.88 -22.40 14.63
C THR A 103 17.05 -21.88 13.21
N SER A 104 17.36 -20.59 13.05
CA SER A 104 17.59 -19.98 11.72
C SER A 104 18.82 -20.58 11.05
N CYS A 105 19.92 -20.77 11.81
CA CYS A 105 21.12 -21.44 11.35
C CYS A 105 20.82 -22.89 10.93
N LEU A 106 20.13 -23.66 11.78
CA LEU A 106 19.71 -25.02 11.47
C LEU A 106 18.86 -25.09 10.19
N CYS A 107 17.86 -24.21 10.03
CA CYS A 107 17.07 -24.11 8.80
C CYS A 107 17.94 -23.86 7.57
N THR A 108 18.95 -22.98 7.68
CA THR A 108 19.86 -22.66 6.57
C THR A 108 20.71 -23.85 6.16
N LEU A 109 21.23 -24.62 7.14
CA LEU A 109 21.98 -25.84 6.84
C LEU A 109 21.10 -26.90 6.17
N ILE A 110 19.86 -27.09 6.66
CA ILE A 110 18.91 -28.02 6.06
C ILE A 110 18.54 -27.56 4.64
N SER A 111 18.29 -26.27 4.44
CA SER A 111 18.02 -25.69 3.12
C SER A 111 19.19 -25.87 2.15
N HIS A 112 20.43 -25.78 2.66
CA HIS A 112 21.65 -26.03 1.88
C HIS A 112 21.74 -27.48 1.43
N LEU A 113 21.51 -28.44 2.33
CA LEU A 113 21.44 -29.85 1.98
C LEU A 113 20.31 -30.12 0.96
N ALA A 114 19.13 -29.56 1.20
CA ALA A 114 18.01 -29.67 0.27
C ALA A 114 18.33 -29.11 -1.13
N SER A 115 19.26 -28.17 -1.25
CA SER A 115 19.62 -27.50 -2.50
C SER A 115 20.86 -28.07 -3.20
N ASN A 116 21.74 -28.80 -2.50
CA ASN A 116 23.06 -29.18 -3.04
C ASN A 116 23.42 -30.67 -2.94
N VAL A 117 22.58 -31.52 -2.34
CA VAL A 117 22.85 -32.98 -2.22
C VAL A 117 22.93 -33.66 -3.59
N GLY A 118 24.02 -34.41 -3.84
CA GLY A 118 24.35 -35.06 -5.12
C GLY A 118 24.11 -36.57 -5.17
N GLY A 119 23.80 -37.20 -4.04
CA GLY A 119 23.51 -38.63 -3.94
C GLY A 119 24.75 -39.52 -3.79
N ASP A 120 25.75 -39.04 -3.07
CA ASP A 120 26.92 -39.84 -2.67
C ASP A 120 26.77 -40.32 -1.20
N ASP A 121 27.52 -41.35 -0.79
CA ASP A 121 27.40 -41.96 0.56
C ASP A 121 27.71 -40.96 1.69
N ASN A 122 28.57 -39.97 1.42
CA ASN A 122 28.86 -38.87 2.34
C ASN A 122 27.62 -38.00 2.60
N ASP A 123 26.78 -37.76 1.59
CA ASP A 123 25.56 -36.95 1.73
C ASP A 123 24.56 -37.62 2.69
N LEU A 124 24.44 -38.95 2.63
CA LEU A 124 23.57 -39.70 3.54
C LEU A 124 24.06 -39.63 4.98
N ALA A 125 25.38 -39.69 5.19
CA ALA A 125 25.97 -39.52 6.51
C ALA A 125 25.69 -38.12 7.07
N GLU A 126 25.81 -37.08 6.24
CA GLU A 126 25.51 -35.70 6.61
C GLU A 126 24.03 -35.48 6.93
N ILE A 127 23.12 -35.99 6.09
CA ILE A 127 21.67 -35.93 6.34
C ILE A 127 21.33 -36.63 7.67
N ARG A 128 21.94 -37.79 7.95
CA ARG A 128 21.74 -38.51 9.22
C ARG A 128 22.23 -37.71 10.43
N LEU A 129 23.37 -37.03 10.32
CA LEU A 129 23.88 -36.17 11.39
C LEU A 129 22.93 -35.01 11.69
N VAL A 130 22.34 -34.38 10.67
CA VAL A 130 21.38 -33.29 10.85
C VAL A 130 20.04 -33.81 11.41
N ILE A 131 19.55 -34.97 10.95
CA ILE A 131 18.35 -35.62 11.53
C ILE A 131 18.58 -35.92 13.01
N LYS A 132 19.76 -36.45 13.36
CA LYS A 132 20.13 -36.72 14.76
C LYS A 132 20.10 -35.43 15.59
N GLU A 133 20.70 -34.35 15.09
CA GLU A 133 20.73 -33.05 15.77
C GLU A 133 19.32 -32.49 16.02
N VAL A 134 18.40 -32.63 15.05
CA VAL A 134 16.98 -32.23 15.18
C VAL A 134 16.25 -33.10 16.20
N SER A 135 16.50 -34.42 16.21
CA SER A 135 15.88 -35.36 17.14
C SER A 135 16.33 -35.18 18.59
N GLU A 136 17.56 -34.68 18.79
CA GLU A 136 18.18 -34.42 20.09
C GLU A 136 17.94 -32.97 20.58
N LEU A 137 16.92 -32.28 20.04
CA LEU A 137 16.57 -30.94 20.49
C LEU A 137 15.90 -30.98 21.88
N PRO A 138 16.41 -30.22 22.87
CA PRO A 138 15.78 -30.18 24.18
C PRO A 138 14.36 -29.62 24.14
N HIS A 139 13.45 -30.20 24.94
CA HIS A 139 12.04 -29.81 24.97
C HIS A 139 11.82 -28.32 25.28
N HIS A 140 12.64 -27.70 26.14
CA HIS A 140 12.51 -26.28 26.47
C HIS A 140 12.83 -25.35 25.30
N MET A 141 13.65 -25.79 24.33
CA MET A 141 13.90 -25.05 23.09
C MET A 141 12.74 -25.24 22.11
N LEU A 142 12.22 -26.46 21.96
CA LEU A 142 11.11 -26.78 21.06
C LEU A 142 9.87 -25.91 21.31
N VAL A 143 9.54 -25.66 22.59
CA VAL A 143 8.42 -24.79 22.99
C VAL A 143 8.60 -23.33 22.55
N SER A 144 9.84 -22.88 22.33
CA SER A 144 10.15 -21.51 21.92
C SER A 144 10.24 -21.33 20.40
N ILE A 145 10.22 -22.43 19.63
CA ILE A 145 10.31 -22.40 18.16
C ILE A 145 8.90 -22.24 17.57
N PRO A 146 8.68 -21.29 16.64
CA PRO A 146 7.40 -21.18 15.94
C PRO A 146 7.04 -22.44 15.16
N GLU A 147 5.76 -22.81 15.15
CA GLU A 147 5.27 -24.00 14.44
C GLU A 147 5.59 -23.95 12.93
N SER A 148 5.51 -22.75 12.34
CA SER A 148 5.87 -22.51 10.94
C SER A 148 7.32 -22.90 10.60
N GLN A 149 8.27 -22.62 11.50
CA GLN A 149 9.68 -22.99 11.32
C GLN A 149 9.89 -24.49 11.48
N THR A 150 9.16 -25.13 12.40
CA THR A 150 9.21 -26.59 12.57
C THR A 150 8.70 -27.31 11.33
N ASN A 151 7.60 -26.83 10.75
CA ASN A 151 7.05 -27.34 9.50
C ASN A 151 8.01 -27.13 8.32
N LEU A 152 8.70 -25.98 8.25
CA LEU A 152 9.72 -25.72 7.22
C LEU A 152 10.89 -26.69 7.34
N ILE A 153 11.42 -26.89 8.55
CA ILE A 153 12.50 -27.84 8.85
C ILE A 153 12.14 -29.25 8.36
N GLN A 154 10.94 -29.73 8.70
CA GLN A 154 10.47 -31.06 8.31
C GLN A 154 10.34 -31.20 6.79
N LYS A 155 9.75 -30.20 6.13
CA LYS A 155 9.60 -30.18 4.67
C LYS A 155 10.97 -30.21 3.97
N GLN A 156 11.92 -29.36 4.40
CA GLN A 156 13.22 -29.26 3.75
C GLN A 156 14.10 -30.50 3.98
N LEU A 157 14.02 -31.12 5.17
CA LEU A 157 14.66 -32.42 5.41
C LEU A 157 14.12 -33.51 4.48
N MET A 158 12.80 -33.54 4.27
CA MET A 158 12.17 -34.46 3.35
C MET A 158 12.64 -34.21 1.90
N VAL A 159 12.79 -32.94 1.49
CA VAL A 159 13.35 -32.58 0.17
C VAL A 159 14.78 -33.07 0.01
N ALA A 160 15.66 -32.84 0.99
CA ALA A 160 17.05 -33.31 0.97
C ALA A 160 17.12 -34.83 0.82
N LEU A 161 16.25 -35.56 1.54
CA LEU A 161 16.17 -37.01 1.45
C LEU A 161 15.65 -37.49 0.09
N ILE A 162 14.58 -36.89 -0.43
CA ILE A 162 14.03 -37.22 -1.75
C ILE A 162 15.09 -37.02 -2.84
N ARG A 163 15.85 -35.93 -2.77
CA ARG A 163 16.94 -35.66 -3.72
C ARG A 163 18.05 -36.71 -3.65
N HIS A 164 18.48 -37.09 -2.44
CA HIS A 164 19.44 -38.18 -2.26
C HIS A 164 18.91 -39.50 -2.84
N LEU A 165 17.69 -39.88 -2.47
CA LEU A 165 17.07 -41.13 -2.90
C LEU A 165 16.83 -41.18 -4.40
N ASP A 166 16.47 -40.06 -5.05
CA ASP A 166 16.33 -39.98 -6.50
C ASP A 166 17.65 -40.27 -7.23
N SER A 167 18.76 -39.69 -6.76
CA SER A 167 20.09 -39.97 -7.30
C SER A 167 20.50 -41.43 -7.10
N VAL A 168 20.23 -42.01 -5.91
CA VAL A 168 20.49 -43.43 -5.62
C VAL A 168 19.63 -44.35 -6.48
N VAL A 169 18.36 -44.02 -6.70
CA VAL A 169 17.43 -44.80 -7.52
C VAL A 169 17.85 -44.76 -8.99
N LYS A 170 18.30 -43.61 -9.50
CA LYS A 170 18.90 -43.48 -10.84
C LYS A 170 20.15 -44.36 -11.00
N LYS A 171 20.96 -44.52 -9.94
CA LYS A 171 22.18 -45.35 -9.94
C LYS A 171 21.90 -46.86 -9.74
N SER A 172 20.94 -47.25 -8.90
CA SER A 172 20.77 -48.63 -8.38
C SER A 172 19.46 -49.34 -8.73
N LYS A 173 18.48 -48.64 -9.35
CA LYS A 173 17.14 -49.13 -9.72
C LYS A 173 16.25 -49.65 -8.55
N GLN A 174 16.56 -49.33 -7.30
CA GLN A 174 15.83 -49.80 -6.10
C GLN A 174 14.60 -48.93 -5.72
N HIS A 175 13.63 -48.77 -6.62
CA HIS A 175 12.47 -47.89 -6.41
C HIS A 175 11.57 -48.28 -5.21
N THR A 176 11.38 -49.57 -4.94
CA THR A 176 10.49 -50.06 -3.87
C THR A 176 11.01 -49.75 -2.47
N PHE A 177 12.32 -49.85 -2.27
CA PHE A 177 12.97 -49.54 -0.99
C PHE A 177 12.91 -48.03 -0.69
N ALA A 178 13.24 -47.20 -1.68
CA ALA A 178 13.19 -45.74 -1.53
C ALA A 178 11.76 -45.22 -1.23
N ARG A 179 10.74 -45.79 -1.89
CA ARG A 179 9.32 -45.47 -1.63
C ARG A 179 8.91 -45.79 -0.19
N SER A 180 9.34 -46.94 0.34
CA SER A 180 9.01 -47.34 1.71
C SER A 180 9.57 -46.36 2.75
N ILE A 181 10.79 -45.85 2.54
CA ILE A 181 11.44 -44.89 3.44
C ILE A 181 10.71 -43.54 3.42
N VAL A 182 10.40 -43.05 2.22
CA VAL A 182 9.69 -41.78 2.04
C VAL A 182 8.31 -41.84 2.68
N TYR A 183 7.57 -42.94 2.48
CA TYR A 183 6.23 -43.13 3.04
C TYR A 183 6.19 -43.28 4.57
N GLU A 184 7.20 -43.89 5.19
CA GLU A 184 7.23 -44.01 6.66
C GLU A 184 7.57 -42.65 7.31
N LEU A 185 8.52 -41.91 6.74
CA LEU A 185 8.90 -40.58 7.23
C LEU A 185 7.81 -39.53 6.99
N ALA A 186 7.12 -39.62 5.86
CA ALA A 186 5.92 -38.86 5.54
C ALA A 186 4.87 -38.90 6.66
N LYS A 187 4.57 -40.13 7.08
CA LYS A 187 3.60 -40.44 8.12
C LYS A 187 4.10 -39.96 9.49
N GLN A 188 5.40 -40.11 9.76
CA GLN A 188 6.03 -39.61 10.97
C GLN A 188 5.95 -38.08 11.09
N TYR A 189 6.16 -37.34 10.00
CA TYR A 189 6.08 -35.87 9.98
C TYR A 189 4.66 -35.34 9.73
N SER A 190 3.65 -36.21 9.59
CA SER A 190 2.27 -35.82 9.28
C SER A 190 2.14 -34.90 8.05
N LEU A 191 3.00 -35.09 7.04
CA LEU A 191 3.01 -34.26 5.84
C LEU A 191 1.83 -34.62 4.93
N ASN A 192 1.02 -33.62 4.56
CA ASN A 192 -0.02 -33.81 3.56
C ASN A 192 0.63 -33.90 2.16
N PRO A 193 0.42 -35.00 1.40
CA PRO A 193 1.07 -35.23 0.11
C PRO A 193 0.82 -34.11 -0.90
N HIS A 194 -0.42 -33.63 -1.01
CA HIS A 194 -0.80 -32.58 -1.95
C HIS A 194 -0.06 -31.28 -1.64
N SER A 195 -0.11 -30.84 -0.37
CA SER A 195 0.55 -29.60 0.05
C SER A 195 2.08 -29.66 -0.09
N PHE A 196 2.66 -30.86 0.00
CA PHE A 196 4.09 -31.06 -0.07
C PHE A 196 4.59 -31.16 -1.51
N ILE A 197 3.85 -31.84 -2.40
CA ILE A 197 4.14 -31.86 -3.84
C ILE A 197 3.96 -30.47 -4.45
N GLU A 198 2.95 -29.71 -4.03
CA GLU A 198 2.77 -28.32 -4.43
C GLU A 198 3.97 -27.46 -3.97
N TYR A 199 4.41 -27.63 -2.72
CA TYR A 199 5.63 -26.99 -2.22
C TYR A 199 6.87 -27.36 -3.03
N ILE A 200 7.07 -28.65 -3.37
CA ILE A 200 8.19 -29.08 -4.23
C ILE A 200 8.06 -28.48 -5.63
N SER A 201 6.85 -28.45 -6.20
CA SER A 201 6.63 -27.93 -7.57
C SER A 201 6.97 -26.45 -7.68
N ILE A 202 6.75 -25.69 -6.62
CA ILE A 202 7.07 -24.25 -6.56
C ILE A 202 8.55 -24.07 -6.25
N GLU A 203 9.04 -24.70 -5.17
CA GLU A 203 10.36 -24.40 -4.64
C GLU A 203 11.47 -25.17 -5.35
N TYR A 204 11.26 -26.46 -5.62
CA TYR A 204 12.26 -27.38 -6.18
C TYR A 204 11.69 -28.07 -7.42
N PRO A 205 11.39 -27.33 -8.50
CA PRO A 205 10.72 -27.87 -9.68
C PRO A 205 11.50 -29.01 -10.34
N ASP A 206 12.82 -29.02 -10.20
CA ASP A 206 13.72 -30.10 -10.65
C ASP A 206 13.46 -31.45 -9.95
N LEU A 207 12.89 -31.44 -8.75
CA LEU A 207 12.56 -32.63 -7.98
C LEU A 207 11.10 -33.07 -8.12
N LYS A 208 10.28 -32.39 -8.92
CA LYS A 208 8.86 -32.70 -9.06
C LYS A 208 8.65 -34.15 -9.53
N GLU A 209 9.32 -34.56 -10.61
CA GLU A 209 9.22 -35.92 -11.14
C GLU A 209 9.73 -36.98 -10.15
N ALA A 210 10.84 -36.68 -9.46
CA ALA A 210 11.40 -37.54 -8.42
C ALA A 210 10.43 -37.72 -7.25
N ALA A 211 9.81 -36.64 -6.79
CA ALA A 211 8.84 -36.65 -5.70
C ALA A 211 7.58 -37.46 -6.07
N HIS A 212 7.07 -37.31 -7.30
CA HIS A 212 5.96 -38.13 -7.81
C HIS A 212 6.34 -39.62 -7.94
N SER A 213 7.57 -39.91 -8.37
CA SER A 213 8.06 -41.28 -8.50
C SER A 213 8.23 -41.98 -7.15
N LEU A 214 8.72 -41.26 -6.14
CA LEU A 214 9.03 -41.79 -4.81
C LEU A 214 7.84 -41.74 -3.84
N TRP A 215 6.81 -40.94 -4.12
CA TRP A 215 5.60 -40.83 -3.30
C TRP A 215 4.34 -40.83 -4.18
N PRO A 216 3.92 -42.01 -4.69
CA PRO A 216 2.83 -42.10 -5.65
C PRO A 216 1.46 -41.89 -4.96
N SER A 217 0.96 -40.67 -5.02
CA SER A 217 -0.47 -40.35 -4.83
C SER A 217 -0.78 -39.03 -5.54
N LEU A 218 -1.64 -39.11 -6.58
CA LEU A 218 -2.20 -38.04 -7.45
C LEU A 218 -1.63 -37.95 -8.88
N GLU A 219 -2.54 -37.73 -9.83
CA GLU A 219 -2.41 -37.77 -11.28
C GLU A 219 -1.37 -36.78 -11.85
N GLN A 220 -0.75 -37.21 -12.95
CA GLN A 220 0.23 -36.43 -13.70
C GLN A 220 -0.45 -35.26 -14.43
N HIS A 221 -0.21 -34.03 -13.98
CA HIS A 221 -0.26 -32.88 -14.88
C HIS A 221 1.16 -32.60 -15.38
N ALA A 222 1.36 -32.86 -16.68
CA ALA A 222 2.56 -32.53 -17.41
C ALA A 222 2.84 -31.03 -17.30
N SER A 223 4.06 -30.67 -16.92
CA SER A 223 4.58 -29.30 -17.08
C SER A 223 6.05 -29.39 -17.46
N SER A 224 6.37 -28.61 -18.48
CA SER A 224 7.58 -28.55 -19.30
C SER A 224 8.91 -28.45 -18.54
N ASN A 225 9.90 -29.15 -19.07
CA ASN A 225 11.33 -29.03 -18.78
C ASN A 225 11.87 -27.68 -19.27
N GLY A 226 12.52 -26.90 -18.39
CA GLY A 226 13.39 -25.77 -18.74
C GLY A 226 12.71 -24.57 -19.43
N SER A 227 13.17 -23.35 -19.15
CA SER A 227 12.71 -22.17 -19.90
C SER A 227 13.21 -22.28 -21.36
N PRO A 228 12.33 -22.27 -22.38
CA PRO A 228 12.75 -22.28 -23.79
C PRO A 228 13.36 -20.94 -24.24
N PHE A 229 13.24 -19.88 -23.42
CA PHE A 229 13.73 -18.55 -23.77
C PHE A 229 15.22 -18.38 -23.48
N ASN A 230 15.96 -17.87 -24.47
CA ASN A 230 17.33 -17.41 -24.28
C ASN A 230 17.33 -15.98 -23.69
N ILE A 231 17.55 -15.87 -22.38
CA ILE A 231 17.54 -14.59 -21.64
C ILE A 231 18.89 -13.86 -21.74
N ALA A 232 19.97 -14.56 -22.09
CA ALA A 232 21.34 -14.00 -22.10
C ALA A 232 21.51 -12.67 -22.87
N PRO A 233 20.82 -12.42 -24.00
CA PRO A 233 20.92 -11.13 -24.71
C PRO A 233 20.43 -9.92 -23.92
N PHE A 234 19.51 -10.12 -22.96
CA PHE A 234 18.87 -9.05 -22.18
C PHE A 234 19.55 -8.82 -20.82
N LEU A 235 20.49 -9.69 -20.44
CA LEU A 235 21.23 -9.58 -19.19
C LEU A 235 22.46 -8.68 -19.35
N ASN A 236 22.73 -7.94 -18.30
CA ASN A 236 24.00 -7.27 -18.09
C ASN A 236 25.10 -8.32 -17.84
N LYS A 237 26.36 -7.93 -18.04
CA LYS A 237 27.52 -8.83 -17.83
C LYS A 237 27.68 -9.33 -16.39
N ASP A 238 27.12 -8.62 -15.42
CA ASP A 238 27.09 -9.00 -14.00
C ASP A 238 25.90 -9.92 -13.65
N GLY A 239 25.12 -10.35 -14.65
CA GLY A 239 23.93 -11.20 -14.49
C GLY A 239 22.67 -10.45 -14.07
N SER A 240 22.72 -9.13 -13.89
CA SER A 240 21.54 -8.31 -13.59
C SER A 240 20.75 -7.95 -14.86
N MET A 241 19.52 -7.48 -14.71
CA MET A 241 18.70 -7.02 -15.83
C MET A 241 18.36 -5.54 -15.65
N SER A 242 18.50 -4.76 -16.73
CA SER A 242 18.04 -3.37 -16.76
C SER A 242 16.54 -3.33 -17.06
N PHE A 243 15.88 -2.23 -16.68
CA PHE A 243 14.47 -2.02 -17.05
C PHE A 243 14.26 -2.07 -18.58
N ASP A 244 15.25 -1.58 -19.33
CA ASP A 244 15.25 -1.58 -20.78
C ASP A 244 15.31 -3.00 -21.35
N GLY A 245 16.25 -3.82 -20.85
CA GLY A 245 16.37 -5.22 -21.23
C GLY A 245 15.12 -6.03 -20.90
N LEU A 246 14.45 -5.73 -19.78
CA LEU A 246 13.18 -6.37 -19.43
C LEU A 246 12.05 -6.01 -20.42
N CYS A 247 11.94 -4.74 -20.80
CA CYS A 247 10.95 -4.32 -21.81
C CYS A 247 11.24 -4.93 -23.18
N GLU A 248 12.52 -4.96 -23.60
CA GLU A 248 12.95 -5.60 -24.85
C GLU A 248 12.70 -7.11 -24.86
N PHE A 249 12.87 -7.78 -23.71
CA PHE A 249 12.50 -9.18 -23.55
C PHE A 249 11.00 -9.39 -23.78
N ILE A 250 10.14 -8.59 -23.15
CA ILE A 250 8.68 -8.68 -23.35
C ILE A 250 8.33 -8.47 -24.83
N MET A 251 8.91 -7.45 -25.48
CA MET A 251 8.67 -7.16 -26.90
C MET A 251 9.09 -8.30 -27.84
N SER A 252 10.27 -8.87 -27.61
CA SER A 252 10.87 -9.86 -28.52
C SER A 252 10.39 -11.30 -28.28
N SER A 253 9.90 -11.62 -27.08
CA SER A 253 9.38 -12.94 -26.71
C SER A 253 7.94 -13.22 -27.21
N ARG A 254 7.61 -12.75 -28.40
CA ARG A 254 6.28 -12.90 -29.03
C ARG A 254 5.92 -14.38 -29.23
N PHE A 255 4.65 -14.73 -29.01
CA PHE A 255 4.11 -16.04 -29.39
C PHE A 255 4.09 -16.18 -30.91
N ASN A 256 4.69 -17.25 -31.45
CA ASN A 256 4.81 -17.42 -32.90
C ASN A 256 3.67 -18.29 -33.43
N MET A 257 2.74 -17.69 -34.18
CA MET A 257 1.72 -18.42 -34.92
C MET A 257 1.81 -18.10 -36.41
N SER A 258 2.28 -19.08 -37.19
CA SER A 258 2.31 -19.05 -38.66
C SER A 258 2.92 -17.78 -39.31
N GLY A 259 3.77 -17.05 -38.58
CA GLY A 259 4.39 -15.80 -39.07
C GLY A 259 3.50 -14.55 -39.06
N ASP A 260 2.28 -14.59 -38.50
CA ASP A 260 1.39 -13.43 -38.44
C ASP A 260 1.88 -12.37 -37.43
N LYS A 261 2.02 -11.13 -37.91
CA LYS A 261 2.53 -9.97 -37.16
C LYS A 261 1.44 -9.04 -36.64
N ARG A 262 0.15 -9.29 -36.94
CA ARG A 262 -0.97 -8.50 -36.40
C ARG A 262 -1.01 -8.57 -34.86
N PRO A 263 -1.61 -7.60 -34.16
CA PRO A 263 -1.78 -7.69 -32.70
C PRO A 263 -2.45 -9.02 -32.29
N MET A 264 -2.04 -9.64 -31.19
CA MET A 264 -2.53 -10.99 -30.81
C MET A 264 -4.04 -11.06 -30.63
N TYR A 265 -4.69 -9.98 -30.19
CA TYR A 265 -6.17 -9.93 -30.08
C TYR A 265 -6.84 -9.95 -31.46
N ALA A 266 -6.24 -9.32 -32.47
CA ALA A 266 -6.76 -9.32 -33.84
C ALA A 266 -6.55 -10.68 -34.52
N ILE A 267 -5.45 -11.37 -34.18
CA ILE A 267 -5.24 -12.74 -34.60
C ILE A 267 -6.31 -13.62 -33.97
N TYR A 268 -6.51 -13.56 -32.65
CA TYR A 268 -7.55 -14.30 -31.93
C TYR A 268 -8.95 -14.09 -32.51
N ASP A 269 -9.32 -12.85 -32.82
CA ASP A 269 -10.63 -12.54 -33.40
C ASP A 269 -10.86 -13.16 -34.79
N SER A 270 -9.78 -13.40 -35.54
CA SER A 270 -9.84 -14.00 -36.89
C SER A 270 -9.87 -15.53 -36.91
N ILE A 271 -9.66 -16.18 -35.76
CA ILE A 271 -9.69 -17.63 -35.61
C ILE A 271 -11.15 -18.10 -35.48
N ASP A 272 -11.46 -19.29 -36.00
CA ASP A 272 -12.74 -19.97 -35.81
C ASP A 272 -12.99 -20.33 -34.33
N GLU A 273 -14.26 -20.32 -33.91
CA GLU A 273 -14.62 -20.60 -32.50
C GLU A 273 -14.12 -21.96 -32.00
N THR A 274 -14.04 -22.97 -32.86
CA THR A 274 -13.53 -24.30 -32.49
C THR A 274 -12.04 -24.32 -32.17
N SER A 275 -11.24 -23.47 -32.81
CA SER A 275 -9.79 -23.40 -32.62
C SER A 275 -9.35 -22.37 -31.59
N LYS A 276 -10.22 -21.41 -31.23
CA LYS A 276 -9.93 -20.37 -30.22
C LYS A 276 -9.50 -20.94 -28.87
N SER A 277 -10.15 -22.00 -28.41
CA SER A 277 -9.81 -22.63 -27.12
C SER A 277 -8.40 -23.21 -27.11
N ASN A 278 -8.02 -23.91 -28.19
CA ASN A 278 -6.67 -24.49 -28.33
C ASN A 278 -5.61 -23.39 -28.44
N PHE A 279 -5.86 -22.36 -29.26
CA PHE A 279 -4.98 -21.20 -29.36
C PHE A 279 -4.76 -20.52 -28.01
N LEU A 280 -5.84 -20.25 -27.27
CA LEU A 280 -5.74 -19.58 -25.98
C LEU A 280 -4.95 -20.43 -24.97
N GLN A 281 -5.15 -21.75 -24.97
CA GLN A 281 -4.40 -22.66 -24.11
C GLN A 281 -2.89 -22.61 -24.40
N GLU A 282 -2.48 -22.69 -25.67
CA GLU A 282 -1.07 -22.61 -26.07
C GLU A 282 -0.47 -21.22 -25.77
N TYR A 283 -1.21 -20.15 -26.09
CA TYR A 283 -0.79 -18.78 -25.85
C TYR A 283 -0.63 -18.49 -24.34
N MET A 284 -1.55 -18.97 -23.50
CA MET A 284 -1.43 -18.85 -22.03
C MET A 284 -0.25 -19.65 -21.48
N SER A 285 0.02 -20.84 -22.02
CA SER A 285 1.19 -21.63 -21.61
C SER A 285 2.50 -20.89 -21.90
N HIS A 286 2.65 -20.38 -23.13
CA HIS A 286 3.79 -19.54 -23.53
C HIS A 286 3.94 -18.29 -22.66
N ASN A 287 2.83 -17.59 -22.40
CA ASN A 287 2.86 -16.39 -21.58
C ASN A 287 3.15 -16.66 -20.10
N ARG A 288 2.74 -17.82 -19.57
CA ARG A 288 3.09 -18.21 -18.20
C ARG A 288 4.60 -18.38 -18.04
N GLU A 289 5.26 -18.99 -19.03
CA GLU A 289 6.73 -19.13 -19.02
C GLU A 289 7.43 -17.76 -19.13
N ARG A 290 6.93 -16.85 -19.98
CA ARG A 290 7.41 -15.45 -20.02
C ARG A 290 7.22 -14.75 -18.68
N GLN A 291 6.07 -14.94 -18.04
CA GLN A 291 5.73 -14.26 -16.78
C GLN A 291 6.69 -14.61 -15.64
N VAL A 292 7.07 -15.88 -15.51
CA VAL A 292 8.06 -16.32 -14.50
C VAL A 292 9.38 -15.56 -14.66
N ILE A 293 9.84 -15.37 -15.89
CA ILE A 293 11.06 -14.61 -16.20
C ILE A 293 10.87 -13.13 -15.86
N VAL A 294 9.73 -12.53 -16.24
CA VAL A 294 9.44 -11.12 -15.95
C VAL A 294 9.48 -10.85 -14.44
N GLU A 295 8.80 -11.67 -13.64
CA GLU A 295 8.73 -11.51 -12.18
C GLU A 295 10.09 -11.67 -11.50
N GLN A 296 10.91 -12.62 -11.97
CA GLN A 296 12.25 -12.86 -11.44
C GLN A 296 13.12 -11.60 -11.44
N TYR A 297 12.99 -10.74 -12.45
CA TYR A 297 13.83 -9.55 -12.62
C TYR A 297 13.15 -8.24 -12.19
N CYS A 298 11.81 -8.15 -12.19
CA CYS A 298 11.03 -7.01 -11.67
C CYS A 298 11.44 -6.55 -10.25
N GLY A 299 11.97 -7.46 -9.44
CA GLY A 299 12.41 -7.21 -8.07
C GLY A 299 13.75 -6.48 -7.92
N ALA A 300 14.64 -6.57 -8.91
CA ALA A 300 16.05 -6.21 -8.76
C ALA A 300 16.63 -5.53 -10.02
N LEU A 301 15.84 -4.69 -10.68
CA LEU A 301 16.26 -3.97 -11.87
C LEU A 301 17.39 -3.00 -11.55
N GLN A 302 18.49 -3.11 -12.27
CA GLN A 302 19.63 -2.22 -12.14
C GLN A 302 20.37 -2.08 -13.47
N ARG A 303 21.01 -0.92 -13.65
CA ARG A 303 21.98 -0.71 -14.73
C ARG A 303 23.35 -1.19 -14.26
N SER A 304 24.06 -1.95 -15.11
CA SER A 304 25.46 -2.26 -14.86
C SER A 304 26.36 -1.12 -15.35
N PHE A 305 27.37 -0.76 -14.56
CA PHE A 305 28.38 0.24 -14.92
C PHE A 305 29.73 -0.40 -15.30
N SER A 306 29.75 -1.68 -15.69
CA SER A 306 31.00 -2.39 -16.05
C SER A 306 31.53 -2.01 -17.44
N ALA A 307 32.86 -2.02 -17.59
CA ALA A 307 33.58 -1.38 -18.71
C ALA A 307 33.32 -1.92 -20.14
N LYS A 308 32.66 -3.08 -20.33
CA LYS A 308 32.66 -3.79 -21.62
C LYS A 308 31.33 -3.81 -22.39
N GLN A 309 30.33 -2.98 -22.06
CA GLN A 309 28.98 -3.08 -22.65
C GLN A 309 28.55 -1.89 -23.53
N PHE A 310 29.44 -0.94 -23.81
CA PHE A 310 29.05 0.32 -24.46
C PHE A 310 29.56 0.40 -25.90
N ASN A 311 28.80 -0.13 -26.87
CA ASN A 311 29.06 0.12 -28.29
C ASN A 311 27.82 0.54 -29.11
N SER A 312 28.11 1.46 -30.04
CA SER A 312 27.46 1.89 -31.30
C SER A 312 26.20 2.76 -31.39
N GLY A 313 25.49 3.13 -30.32
CA GLY A 313 24.28 3.99 -30.44
C GLY A 313 24.33 5.38 -29.78
N VAL A 314 25.42 5.71 -29.10
CA VAL A 314 25.38 6.66 -27.99
C VAL A 314 25.93 8.03 -28.40
N THR A 315 25.12 9.10 -28.24
CA THR A 315 25.54 10.51 -28.35
C THR A 315 26.80 10.77 -27.54
N GLN A 316 27.70 11.64 -28.01
CA GLN A 316 28.98 11.95 -27.35
C GLN A 316 28.83 12.29 -25.85
N PHE A 317 27.74 12.97 -25.51
CA PHE A 317 27.33 13.28 -24.14
C PHE A 317 27.19 12.04 -23.27
N ASN A 318 26.41 11.04 -23.71
CA ASN A 318 26.19 9.82 -22.93
C ASN A 318 27.49 8.99 -22.81
N ARG A 319 28.43 9.06 -23.78
CA ARG A 319 29.73 8.37 -23.68
C ARG A 319 30.60 8.90 -22.54
N ILE A 320 30.68 10.23 -22.37
CA ILE A 320 31.48 10.87 -21.31
C ILE A 320 30.93 10.51 -19.92
N HIS A 321 29.61 10.65 -19.73
CA HIS A 321 28.96 10.28 -18.46
C HIS A 321 29.14 8.80 -18.13
N ASN A 322 29.01 7.93 -19.13
CA ASN A 322 29.26 6.50 -18.96
C ASN A 322 30.71 6.21 -18.56
N ALA A 323 31.70 6.90 -19.15
CA ALA A 323 33.10 6.75 -18.76
C ALA A 323 33.34 7.15 -17.30
N TRP A 324 32.69 8.21 -16.81
CA TRP A 324 32.76 8.61 -15.40
C TRP A 324 32.12 7.58 -14.47
N LEU A 325 30.95 7.05 -14.83
CA LEU A 325 30.29 5.99 -14.05
C LEU A 325 31.15 4.74 -13.94
N THR A 326 31.74 4.28 -15.06
CA THR A 326 32.66 3.15 -15.08
C THR A 326 33.88 3.41 -14.19
N ARG A 327 34.48 4.59 -14.30
CA ARG A 327 35.64 4.96 -13.46
C ARG A 327 35.28 4.95 -11.97
N TRP A 328 34.14 5.53 -11.58
CA TRP A 328 33.70 5.51 -10.18
C TRP A 328 33.39 4.09 -9.70
N HIS A 329 32.77 3.27 -10.55
CA HIS A 329 32.51 1.87 -10.27
C HIS A 329 33.81 1.10 -10.01
N GLU A 330 34.80 1.18 -10.90
CA GLU A 330 36.10 0.54 -10.76
C GLU A 330 36.84 0.99 -9.49
N LEU A 331 36.80 2.29 -9.18
CA LEU A 331 37.43 2.83 -7.96
C LEU A 331 36.78 2.28 -6.68
N VAL A 332 35.45 2.22 -6.62
CA VAL A 332 34.73 1.67 -5.47
C VAL A 332 34.95 0.16 -5.38
N ALA A 333 34.91 -0.57 -6.49
CA ALA A 333 35.16 -2.01 -6.53
C ALA A 333 36.58 -2.37 -6.06
N LYS A 334 37.59 -1.62 -6.53
CA LYS A 334 38.98 -1.77 -6.07
C LYS A 334 39.12 -1.46 -4.58
N THR A 335 38.44 -0.43 -4.11
CA THR A 335 38.44 -0.04 -2.69
C THR A 335 37.84 -1.15 -1.84
N LEU A 336 36.63 -1.63 -2.17
CA LEU A 336 35.97 -2.73 -1.43
C LEU A 336 36.77 -4.04 -1.46
N SER A 337 37.54 -4.28 -2.52
CA SER A 337 38.39 -5.48 -2.65
C SER A 337 39.75 -5.35 -1.94
N SER A 338 40.09 -4.18 -1.38
CA SER A 338 41.38 -3.96 -0.72
C SER A 338 41.42 -4.49 0.72
N ASP A 339 42.57 -5.00 1.13
CA ASP A 339 42.78 -5.55 2.48
C ASP A 339 42.61 -4.52 3.61
N SER A 340 42.72 -3.22 3.32
CA SER A 340 42.56 -2.16 4.32
C SER A 340 41.15 -2.12 4.93
N LEU A 341 40.12 -2.43 4.13
CA LEU A 341 38.72 -2.48 4.55
C LEU A 341 38.36 -3.76 5.31
N SER A 342 39.19 -4.80 5.22
CA SER A 342 39.08 -6.01 6.03
C SER A 342 39.23 -5.72 7.53
N SER A 343 39.85 -4.58 7.90
CA SER A 343 40.05 -4.15 9.28
C SER A 343 38.82 -3.49 9.92
N ASN A 344 37.90 -2.95 9.11
CA ASN A 344 36.72 -2.23 9.57
C ASN A 344 35.73 -3.17 10.29
N ARG A 345 35.31 -2.78 11.50
CA ARG A 345 34.41 -3.56 12.36
C ARG A 345 33.08 -3.90 11.66
N VAL A 346 32.52 -2.98 10.89
CA VAL A 346 31.24 -3.16 10.19
C VAL A 346 31.38 -4.18 9.07
N PHE A 347 32.39 -4.05 8.20
CA PHE A 347 32.58 -5.01 7.11
C PHE A 347 32.98 -6.41 7.61
N LYS A 348 33.70 -6.53 8.74
CA LYS A 348 33.90 -7.82 9.43
C LYS A 348 32.59 -8.45 9.89
N LYS A 349 31.62 -7.66 10.35
CA LYS A 349 30.29 -8.15 10.76
C LYS A 349 29.53 -8.75 9.57
N PHE A 350 29.61 -8.11 8.40
CA PHE A 350 28.88 -8.49 7.18
C PHE A 350 29.73 -9.21 6.10
N ALA A 351 30.87 -9.80 6.48
CA ALA A 351 31.83 -10.34 5.52
C ALA A 351 31.27 -11.46 4.61
N PHE A 352 30.28 -12.23 5.08
CA PHE A 352 29.60 -13.25 4.27
C PHE A 352 28.96 -12.63 3.03
N PHE A 353 28.21 -11.53 3.18
CA PHE A 353 27.55 -10.86 2.06
C PHE A 353 28.57 -10.28 1.06
N LEU A 354 29.68 -9.73 1.56
CA LEU A 354 30.76 -9.19 0.72
C LEU A 354 31.53 -10.27 -0.06
N LYS A 355 31.63 -11.49 0.48
CA LYS A 355 32.33 -12.60 -0.17
C LYS A 355 31.46 -13.38 -1.15
N THR A 356 30.15 -13.44 -0.88
CA THR A 356 29.23 -14.31 -1.63
C THR A 356 28.53 -13.57 -2.75
N VAL A 357 28.21 -12.28 -2.56
CA VAL A 357 27.66 -11.45 -3.64
C VAL A 357 28.82 -10.84 -4.44
N PRO A 358 28.82 -10.94 -5.78
CA PRO A 358 29.87 -10.33 -6.61
C PRO A 358 30.03 -8.83 -6.31
N THR A 359 31.28 -8.39 -6.09
CA THR A 359 31.59 -7.00 -5.77
C THR A 359 31.01 -6.04 -6.82
N ASP A 360 31.13 -6.38 -8.10
CA ASP A 360 30.61 -5.57 -9.20
C ASP A 360 29.09 -5.36 -9.12
N ARG A 361 28.36 -6.39 -8.72
CA ARG A 361 26.90 -6.35 -8.57
C ARG A 361 26.51 -5.46 -7.38
N LEU A 362 27.22 -5.59 -6.26
CA LEU A 362 26.99 -4.77 -5.07
C LEU A 362 27.32 -3.28 -5.32
N VAL A 363 28.44 -2.99 -5.97
CA VAL A 363 28.84 -1.62 -6.31
C VAL A 363 27.86 -0.98 -7.29
N SER A 364 27.46 -1.73 -8.32
CA SER A 364 26.44 -1.26 -9.28
C SER A 364 25.13 -0.93 -8.58
N LEU A 365 24.67 -1.80 -7.66
CA LEU A 365 23.46 -1.56 -6.88
C LEU A 365 23.54 -0.26 -6.06
N VAL A 366 24.64 -0.06 -5.32
CA VAL A 366 24.81 1.10 -4.45
C VAL A 366 24.91 2.39 -5.26
N LEU A 367 25.79 2.45 -6.26
CA LEU A 367 25.97 3.64 -7.10
C LEU A 367 24.69 4.00 -7.85
N THR A 368 24.04 3.01 -8.46
CA THR A 368 22.83 3.22 -9.24
C THR A 368 21.72 3.81 -8.38
N LYS A 369 21.46 3.25 -7.19
CA LYS A 369 20.45 3.79 -6.28
C LYS A 369 20.82 5.17 -5.73
N MET A 370 22.10 5.40 -5.42
CA MET A 370 22.55 6.72 -4.99
C MET A 370 22.26 7.78 -6.06
N PHE A 371 22.63 7.53 -7.31
CA PHE A 371 22.30 8.45 -8.41
C PHE A 371 20.80 8.55 -8.67
N ALA A 372 20.09 7.44 -8.76
CA ALA A 372 18.66 7.43 -9.07
C ALA A 372 17.85 8.27 -8.09
N PHE A 373 18.17 8.21 -6.79
CA PHE A 373 17.45 8.96 -5.76
C PHE A 373 17.94 10.41 -5.62
N THR A 374 19.23 10.70 -5.79
CA THR A 374 19.73 12.07 -5.65
C THR A 374 19.55 12.91 -6.92
N LEU A 375 19.54 12.32 -8.12
CA LEU A 375 19.36 13.06 -9.38
C LEU A 375 17.95 13.65 -9.53
N VAL A 376 16.96 13.18 -8.76
CA VAL A 376 15.59 13.70 -8.81
C VAL A 376 15.49 15.06 -8.13
N THR A 377 16.08 15.19 -6.94
CA THR A 377 15.90 16.35 -6.03
C THR A 377 17.21 17.03 -5.60
N GLY A 378 18.36 16.54 -6.04
CA GLY A 378 19.71 16.94 -5.59
C GLY A 378 20.13 16.34 -4.24
N GLN A 379 19.17 15.89 -3.42
CA GLN A 379 19.41 15.30 -2.10
C GLN A 379 18.34 14.28 -1.72
N ILE A 380 18.71 13.31 -0.88
CA ILE A 380 17.79 12.28 -0.36
C ILE A 380 18.02 12.04 1.13
N GLU A 381 16.94 11.77 1.89
CA GLU A 381 17.06 11.29 3.27
C GLU A 381 17.79 9.93 3.29
N THR A 382 18.83 9.83 4.11
CA THR A 382 19.69 8.64 4.13
C THR A 382 18.93 7.37 4.53
N ILE A 383 17.94 7.48 5.43
CA ILE A 383 17.11 6.33 5.82
C ILE A 383 16.26 5.80 4.66
N THR A 384 15.79 6.68 3.78
CA THR A 384 15.02 6.30 2.59
C THR A 384 15.89 5.56 1.59
N LEU A 385 17.09 6.08 1.34
CA LEU A 385 18.08 5.44 0.47
C LEU A 385 18.52 4.06 1.00
N VAL A 386 18.82 3.95 2.30
CA VAL A 386 19.20 2.69 2.94
C VAL A 386 18.10 1.63 2.83
N ARG A 387 16.83 2.00 3.03
CA ARG A 387 15.71 1.06 2.90
C ARG A 387 15.54 0.58 1.46
N ALA A 388 15.68 1.49 0.48
CA ALA A 388 15.63 1.13 -0.94
C ALA A 388 16.77 0.18 -1.34
N LEU A 389 17.99 0.44 -0.84
CA LEU A 389 19.16 -0.44 -1.01
C LEU A 389 18.92 -1.80 -0.39
N SER A 390 18.44 -1.84 0.86
CA SER A 390 18.15 -3.09 1.57
C SER A 390 17.12 -3.94 0.85
N SER A 391 16.01 -3.34 0.43
CA SER A 391 14.97 -4.05 -0.32
C SER A 391 15.51 -4.63 -1.63
N SER A 392 16.28 -3.84 -2.39
CA SER A 392 16.81 -4.27 -3.69
C SER A 392 17.90 -5.33 -3.53
N PHE A 393 18.72 -5.23 -2.49
CA PHE A 393 19.73 -6.22 -2.15
C PHE A 393 19.12 -7.56 -1.75
N LYS A 394 18.06 -7.54 -0.92
CA LYS A 394 17.35 -8.77 -0.54
C LYS A 394 16.73 -9.48 -1.76
N LYS A 395 16.07 -8.73 -2.63
CA LYS A 395 15.52 -9.26 -3.89
C LYS A 395 16.61 -9.78 -4.83
N SER A 396 17.74 -9.08 -4.90
CA SER A 396 18.92 -9.52 -5.65
C SER A 396 19.46 -10.86 -5.15
N ILE A 397 19.43 -11.12 -3.83
CA ILE A 397 19.78 -12.42 -3.24
C ILE A 397 18.75 -13.48 -3.62
N MET A 398 17.45 -13.15 -3.54
CA MET A 398 16.36 -14.08 -3.89
C MET A 398 16.35 -14.47 -5.37
N ALA A 399 16.93 -13.66 -6.26
CA ALA A 399 17.10 -14.01 -7.67
C ALA A 399 18.27 -14.98 -7.94
N ASP A 400 19.21 -15.13 -7.00
CA ASP A 400 20.39 -15.99 -7.15
C ASP A 400 20.16 -17.35 -6.50
N LYS A 401 19.90 -18.38 -7.33
CA LYS A 401 19.59 -19.74 -6.88
C LYS A 401 20.66 -20.34 -5.96
N THR A 402 21.93 -19.91 -6.08
CA THR A 402 23.02 -20.40 -5.20
C THR A 402 22.82 -19.96 -3.75
N LEU A 403 22.16 -18.82 -3.54
CA LEU A 403 21.86 -18.23 -2.24
C LEU A 403 20.50 -18.67 -1.67
N LYS A 404 19.79 -19.59 -2.33
CA LYS A 404 18.52 -20.13 -1.85
C LYS A 404 18.51 -20.56 -0.38
N PRO A 405 19.59 -21.16 0.17
CA PRO A 405 19.58 -21.64 1.55
C PRO A 405 19.28 -20.57 2.62
N ILE A 406 19.48 -19.28 2.32
CA ILE A 406 19.24 -18.19 3.29
C ILE A 406 17.93 -17.42 3.07
N TYR A 407 17.15 -17.72 2.02
CA TYR A 407 15.98 -16.90 1.64
C TYR A 407 15.00 -16.69 2.79
N TYR A 408 14.52 -17.79 3.38
CA TYR A 408 13.55 -17.78 4.48
C TYR A 408 14.05 -17.13 5.77
N GLN A 409 15.37 -16.98 5.91
CA GLN A 409 16.01 -16.46 7.11
C GLN A 409 16.69 -15.11 6.86
N LEU A 410 16.51 -14.51 5.68
CA LEU A 410 17.23 -13.32 5.26
C LEU A 410 16.93 -12.10 6.14
N ASP A 411 15.69 -11.97 6.62
CA ASP A 411 15.32 -10.93 7.58
C ASP A 411 15.95 -11.13 8.97
N HIS A 412 16.27 -12.37 9.34
CA HIS A 412 17.02 -12.68 10.56
C HIS A 412 18.51 -12.37 10.40
N TYR A 413 19.03 -12.56 9.19
CA TYR A 413 20.41 -12.28 8.81
C TYR A 413 20.66 -10.86 8.30
N LEU A 414 19.63 -10.04 8.11
CA LEU A 414 19.77 -8.64 7.71
C LEU A 414 18.52 -7.87 8.17
N SER A 415 18.47 -7.61 9.47
CA SER A 415 17.43 -6.80 10.09
C SER A 415 17.47 -5.35 9.57
N GLU A 416 16.40 -4.57 9.80
CA GLU A 416 16.39 -3.14 9.42
C GLU A 416 17.56 -2.37 10.06
N GLU A 417 17.93 -2.71 11.29
CA GLU A 417 19.04 -2.04 12.00
C GLU A 417 20.40 -2.43 11.42
N ASP A 418 20.56 -3.72 11.09
CA ASP A 418 21.76 -4.24 10.44
C ASP A 418 21.92 -3.68 9.03
N ALA A 419 20.81 -3.52 8.28
CA ALA A 419 20.80 -2.89 6.98
C ALA A 419 21.22 -1.41 7.04
N ILE A 420 20.76 -0.67 8.06
CA ILE A 420 21.18 0.72 8.31
C ILE A 420 22.69 0.82 8.54
N GLU A 421 23.26 -0.08 9.33
CA GLU A 421 24.70 -0.13 9.58
C GLU A 421 25.48 -0.51 8.31
N PHE A 422 25.06 -1.57 7.61
CA PHE A 422 25.74 -2.10 6.43
C PHE A 422 25.73 -1.12 5.26
N PHE A 423 24.56 -0.63 4.84
CA PHE A 423 24.47 0.31 3.73
C PHE A 423 24.97 1.71 4.10
N GLY A 424 24.86 2.12 5.37
CA GLY A 424 25.50 3.34 5.85
C GLY A 424 27.03 3.31 5.64
N ALA A 425 27.67 2.19 5.93
CA ALA A 425 29.10 2.01 5.68
C ALA A 425 29.45 1.97 4.17
N LEU A 426 28.65 1.29 3.34
CA LEU A 426 28.86 1.26 1.89
C LEU A 426 28.70 2.64 1.25
N ILE A 427 27.67 3.41 1.64
CA ILE A 427 27.47 4.79 1.18
C ILE A 427 28.68 5.66 1.58
N LYS A 428 29.23 5.48 2.78
CA LYS A 428 30.44 6.20 3.20
C LYS A 428 31.64 5.88 2.31
N VAL A 429 31.84 4.62 1.94
CA VAL A 429 32.90 4.22 1.00
C VAL A 429 32.74 4.93 -0.34
N VAL A 430 31.51 5.00 -0.87
CA VAL A 430 31.24 5.74 -2.13
C VAL A 430 31.55 7.22 -1.98
N ILE A 431 31.10 7.88 -0.90
CA ILE A 431 31.37 9.30 -0.64
C ILE A 431 32.87 9.60 -0.56
N ASP A 432 33.64 8.73 0.11
CA ASP A 432 35.08 8.94 0.30
C ASP A 432 35.90 8.69 -0.98
N THR A 433 35.41 7.79 -1.84
CA THR A 433 36.16 7.32 -3.01
C THR A 433 35.84 8.12 -4.26
N CYS A 434 34.57 8.49 -4.47
CA CYS A 434 34.12 9.10 -5.70
C CYS A 434 34.27 10.63 -5.66
N LYS A 435 35.04 11.17 -6.61
CA LYS A 435 35.30 12.61 -6.76
C LYS A 435 34.79 13.11 -8.11
N VAL A 436 34.48 14.41 -8.19
CA VAL A 436 34.05 15.05 -9.42
C VAL A 436 35.22 15.08 -10.43
N PRO A 437 35.02 14.70 -11.70
CA PRO A 437 36.08 14.74 -12.71
C PRO A 437 36.54 16.18 -12.95
N GLN A 438 37.84 16.40 -13.12
CA GLN A 438 38.41 17.73 -13.35
C GLN A 438 37.80 18.42 -14.58
N ASP A 439 37.48 17.64 -15.63
CA ASP A 439 36.85 18.13 -16.86
C ASP A 439 35.46 18.77 -16.65
N LEU A 440 34.78 18.46 -15.52
CA LEU A 440 33.46 18.99 -15.18
C LEU A 440 33.54 20.27 -14.31
N MET A 441 34.68 20.55 -13.68
CA MET A 441 34.82 21.69 -12.77
C MET A 441 34.95 23.00 -13.55
N LYS A 442 33.88 23.81 -13.58
CA LYS A 442 33.86 25.13 -14.24
C LYS A 442 34.72 26.19 -13.55
N CYS A 443 35.16 25.95 -12.31
CA CYS A 443 36.02 26.85 -11.55
C CYS A 443 37.43 26.28 -11.42
N SER A 444 38.43 27.16 -11.58
CA SER A 444 39.87 26.95 -11.43
C SER A 444 40.34 26.57 -10.01
N SER A 445 39.48 25.97 -9.19
CA SER A 445 39.87 25.45 -7.88
C SER A 445 40.66 24.16 -8.06
N LYS A 446 41.94 24.17 -7.66
CA LYS A 446 42.82 22.99 -7.64
C LYS A 446 42.38 21.88 -6.65
N HIS A 447 41.27 22.05 -5.94
CA HIS A 447 40.78 21.11 -4.94
C HIS A 447 39.73 20.17 -5.53
N GLU A 448 39.96 18.87 -5.43
CA GLU A 448 38.99 17.86 -5.86
C GLU A 448 37.75 17.91 -4.96
N SER A 449 36.58 18.17 -5.55
CA SER A 449 35.31 18.14 -4.84
C SER A 449 34.72 16.73 -4.79
N PRO A 450 34.06 16.33 -3.69
CA PRO A 450 33.44 15.01 -3.59
C PRO A 450 32.21 14.93 -4.49
N LEU A 451 31.98 13.74 -5.08
CA LEU A 451 30.80 13.48 -5.91
C LEU A 451 29.50 13.56 -5.09
N PHE A 452 29.53 12.92 -3.92
CA PHE A 452 28.44 12.92 -2.94
C PHE A 452 28.96 13.47 -1.62
N SER A 453 28.09 14.15 -0.87
CA SER A 453 28.39 14.58 0.49
C SER A 453 27.28 14.16 1.45
N SER A 454 27.61 14.00 2.72
CA SER A 454 26.65 13.74 3.80
C SER A 454 26.45 14.98 4.64
N GLY A 455 25.20 15.30 4.97
CA GLY A 455 24.87 16.46 5.79
C GLY A 455 23.55 16.30 6.53
N TYR A 456 23.05 17.41 7.05
CA TYR A 456 21.77 17.45 7.76
C TYR A 456 20.84 18.47 7.10
N GLY A 457 19.74 18.00 6.51
CA GLY A 457 18.73 18.82 5.86
C GLY A 457 17.62 19.24 6.83
N LYS A 458 16.89 20.31 6.48
CA LYS A 458 15.59 20.60 7.14
C LYS A 458 14.67 19.40 6.89
N GLY A 459 14.04 18.89 7.95
CA GLY A 459 13.12 17.77 7.85
C GLY A 459 11.89 18.12 6.99
N THR A 460 11.08 17.10 6.71
CA THR A 460 9.82 17.25 5.97
C THR A 460 8.97 18.44 6.43
N PRO A 461 8.06 18.98 5.60
CA PRO A 461 7.16 20.10 5.97
C PRO A 461 6.39 19.88 7.28
N SER A 462 6.19 18.62 7.66
CA SER A 462 5.54 18.21 8.91
C SER A 462 6.41 18.33 10.17
N SER A 463 7.71 18.59 10.03
CA SER A 463 8.69 18.67 11.12
C SER A 463 9.89 19.57 10.74
N PRO A 464 9.67 20.86 10.43
CA PRO A 464 10.69 21.77 9.89
C PRO A 464 11.84 22.05 10.88
N LEU A 465 11.62 21.83 12.18
CA LEU A 465 12.61 22.00 13.24
C LEU A 465 13.52 20.78 13.43
N HIS A 466 13.15 19.63 12.88
CA HIS A 466 13.97 18.42 12.99
C HIS A 466 14.92 18.33 11.81
N LYS A 467 16.21 18.13 12.11
CA LYS A 467 17.22 17.86 11.08
C LYS A 467 17.27 16.36 10.81
N ALA A 468 17.23 15.97 9.54
CA ALA A 468 17.40 14.58 9.12
C ALA A 468 18.73 14.44 8.38
N GLY A 469 19.39 13.30 8.54
CA GLY A 469 20.60 12.98 7.78
C GLY A 469 20.26 12.84 6.29
N VAL A 470 21.02 13.52 5.44
CA VAL A 470 20.81 13.56 3.98
C VAL A 470 22.09 13.23 3.23
N VAL A 471 21.95 12.61 2.06
CA VAL A 471 23.02 12.48 1.05
C VAL A 471 22.74 13.48 -0.05
N ILE A 472 23.74 14.28 -0.41
CA ILE A 472 23.64 15.39 -1.36
C ILE A 472 24.58 15.09 -2.54
N LEU A 473 24.06 15.22 -3.76
CA LEU A 473 24.85 15.10 -4.99
C LEU A 473 25.47 16.46 -5.33
N ASN A 474 26.69 16.47 -5.86
CA ASN A 474 27.33 17.69 -6.35
C ASN A 474 26.50 18.36 -7.45
N ASP A 475 26.31 19.68 -7.37
CA ASP A 475 25.46 20.45 -8.29
C ASP A 475 25.91 20.38 -9.75
N ASP A 476 27.21 20.34 -10.03
CA ASP A 476 27.73 20.28 -11.40
C ASP A 476 27.45 18.90 -12.01
N VAL A 477 27.58 17.85 -11.21
CA VAL A 477 27.19 16.49 -11.62
C VAL A 477 25.68 16.41 -11.81
N MET A 478 24.89 16.97 -10.90
CA MET A 478 23.45 17.02 -11.03
C MET A 478 23.06 17.68 -12.35
N ARG A 479 23.62 18.85 -12.69
CA ARG A 479 23.40 19.57 -13.96
C ARG A 479 23.82 18.75 -15.17
N SER A 480 24.97 18.08 -15.09
CA SER A 480 25.49 17.27 -16.19
C SER A 480 24.64 16.02 -16.43
N PHE A 481 24.09 15.39 -15.38
CA PHE A 481 23.28 14.18 -15.51
C PHE A 481 21.77 14.46 -15.64
N GLN A 482 21.32 15.72 -15.75
CA GLN A 482 19.88 16.06 -15.76
C GLN A 482 19.09 15.33 -16.85
N SER A 483 19.68 15.13 -18.03
CA SER A 483 19.10 14.46 -19.19
C SER A 483 19.35 12.96 -19.25
N PHE A 484 20.11 12.38 -18.30
CA PHE A 484 20.46 10.96 -18.31
C PHE A 484 19.35 10.12 -17.65
N LYS A 485 18.34 9.76 -18.45
CA LYS A 485 17.11 9.11 -17.97
C LYS A 485 17.26 7.68 -17.48
N ASP A 486 18.11 6.88 -18.12
CA ASP A 486 18.18 5.44 -17.89
C ASP A 486 18.59 5.06 -16.45
N ILE A 487 19.36 5.90 -15.75
CA ILE A 487 19.73 5.67 -14.34
C ILE A 487 18.53 5.77 -13.39
N LEU A 488 17.49 6.49 -13.81
CA LEU A 488 16.32 6.74 -12.97
C LEU A 488 15.40 5.50 -12.90
N PHE A 489 15.59 4.50 -13.77
CA PHE A 489 14.75 3.31 -13.90
C PHE A 489 15.31 2.07 -13.19
N CYS A 490 15.80 2.26 -11.96
CA CYS A 490 16.51 1.21 -11.23
C CYS A 490 15.83 0.85 -9.91
N ASP A 491 14.49 0.90 -9.89
CA ASP A 491 13.68 0.47 -8.75
C ASP A 491 12.93 -0.83 -9.01
N SER A 492 12.32 -1.38 -7.97
CA SER A 492 11.47 -2.56 -8.12
C SER A 492 10.12 -2.15 -8.69
N TYR A 493 9.81 -2.65 -9.87
CA TYR A 493 8.56 -2.37 -10.57
C TYR A 493 7.82 -3.67 -10.84
N LEU A 494 6.60 -3.77 -10.32
CA LEU A 494 5.69 -4.87 -10.63
C LEU A 494 4.96 -4.53 -11.92
N LEU A 495 5.23 -5.23 -13.02
CA LEU A 495 4.56 -4.96 -14.31
C LEU A 495 3.22 -5.72 -14.41
N PRO A 496 2.32 -5.34 -15.33
CA PRO A 496 1.17 -6.15 -15.70
C PRO A 496 1.56 -7.60 -16.04
N MET A 497 0.73 -8.56 -15.65
CA MET A 497 1.02 -9.98 -15.87
C MET A 497 0.62 -10.40 -17.28
N LEU A 498 1.42 -11.24 -17.93
CA LEU A 498 1.13 -11.83 -19.24
C LEU A 498 0.17 -13.03 -19.17
N CYS A 499 -0.04 -13.57 -17.97
CA CYS A 499 -0.94 -14.69 -17.71
C CYS A 499 -1.91 -14.36 -16.55
N PRO A 500 -3.01 -15.12 -16.40
CA PRO A 500 -3.94 -14.91 -15.29
C PRO A 500 -3.21 -14.96 -13.93
N PRO A 501 -3.56 -14.05 -12.99
CA PRO A 501 -2.96 -14.02 -11.67
C PRO A 501 -3.34 -15.27 -10.86
N VAL A 502 -2.51 -15.59 -9.86
CA VAL A 502 -2.82 -16.62 -8.87
C VAL A 502 -4.03 -16.16 -8.06
N PRO A 503 -5.10 -16.96 -7.95
CA PRO A 503 -6.23 -16.62 -7.10
C PRO A 503 -5.79 -16.42 -5.65
N TRP A 504 -6.33 -15.40 -5.00
CA TRP A 504 -6.12 -15.19 -3.57
C TRP A 504 -6.72 -16.35 -2.78
N THR A 505 -5.91 -16.94 -1.91
CA THR A 505 -6.32 -18.05 -1.03
C THR A 505 -5.90 -17.83 0.43
N SER A 506 -4.90 -16.98 0.67
CA SER A 506 -4.45 -16.58 2.00
C SER A 506 -3.88 -15.15 1.96
N PRO A 507 -3.58 -14.52 3.11
CA PRO A 507 -2.96 -13.20 3.16
C PRO A 507 -1.59 -13.11 2.46
N HIS A 508 -0.94 -14.27 2.28
CA HIS A 508 0.40 -14.42 1.73
C HIS A 508 0.41 -15.05 0.34
N ARG A 509 -0.74 -15.50 -0.18
CA ARG A 509 -0.84 -16.22 -1.46
C ARG A 509 -1.97 -15.67 -2.33
N GLY A 510 -1.57 -15.05 -3.44
CA GLY A 510 -2.44 -14.54 -4.50
C GLY A 510 -1.81 -13.37 -5.26
N GLY A 511 -2.39 -13.00 -6.38
CA GLY A 511 -1.87 -11.96 -7.26
C GLY A 511 -0.81 -12.49 -8.22
N PHE A 512 0.46 -12.14 -7.99
CA PHE A 512 1.58 -12.56 -8.85
C PHE A 512 1.91 -14.06 -8.70
N LEU A 513 2.73 -14.61 -9.61
CA LEU A 513 3.14 -16.03 -9.56
C LEU A 513 4.08 -16.27 -8.36
N ASP A 514 5.18 -15.52 -8.32
CA ASP A 514 6.25 -15.64 -7.32
C ASP A 514 6.54 -14.29 -6.61
N ALA A 515 6.24 -13.16 -7.25
CA ALA A 515 6.53 -11.86 -6.67
C ALA A 515 5.67 -11.55 -5.42
N GLU A 516 6.32 -11.26 -4.30
CA GLU A 516 5.62 -10.89 -3.06
C GLU A 516 5.01 -9.48 -3.15
N ALA A 517 3.72 -9.41 -3.46
CA ALA A 517 2.90 -8.22 -3.26
C ALA A 517 1.97 -8.46 -2.06
N PRO A 518 2.06 -7.67 -0.97
CA PRO A 518 1.22 -7.90 0.19
C PRO A 518 -0.27 -7.70 -0.14
N LEU A 519 -1.12 -8.54 0.44
CA LEU A 519 -2.58 -8.40 0.34
C LEU A 519 -3.07 -7.02 0.80
N VAL A 520 -2.45 -6.47 1.85
CA VAL A 520 -2.87 -5.20 2.45
C VAL A 520 -1.77 -4.14 2.37
N ARG A 521 -2.11 -2.98 1.81
CA ARG A 521 -1.30 -1.75 1.81
C ARG A 521 -1.54 -1.00 3.11
N SER A 522 -0.56 -1.03 4.02
CA SER A 522 -0.62 -0.33 5.30
C SER A 522 0.71 0.32 5.68
N SER A 523 0.64 1.44 6.39
CA SER A 523 1.82 2.07 6.98
C SER A 523 2.45 1.20 8.07
N ASP A 524 1.68 0.33 8.72
CA ASP A 524 2.14 -0.65 9.71
C ASP A 524 1.68 -2.05 9.29
N LEU A 525 2.40 -2.60 8.30
CA LEU A 525 2.06 -3.85 7.64
C LEU A 525 1.99 -5.04 8.62
N HIS A 526 2.97 -5.19 9.52
CA HIS A 526 3.02 -6.31 10.47
C HIS A 526 1.80 -6.35 11.39
N THR A 527 1.46 -5.22 12.02
CA THR A 527 0.27 -5.16 12.89
C THR A 527 -0.99 -5.44 12.10
N THR A 528 -1.12 -4.88 10.90
CA THR A 528 -2.31 -5.08 10.05
C THR A 528 -2.44 -6.54 9.61
N LEU A 529 -1.35 -7.17 9.18
CA LEU A 529 -1.32 -8.57 8.78
C LEU A 529 -1.69 -9.51 9.93
N ALA A 530 -1.27 -9.24 11.17
CA ALA A 530 -1.65 -10.08 12.32
C ALA A 530 -3.18 -10.17 12.50
N TYR A 531 -3.92 -9.07 12.30
CA TYR A 531 -5.38 -9.09 12.34
C TYR A 531 -6.00 -9.79 11.12
N VAL A 532 -5.39 -9.62 9.94
CA VAL A 532 -5.83 -10.25 8.69
C VAL A 532 -5.60 -11.77 8.72
N GLU A 533 -4.48 -12.23 9.28
CA GLU A 533 -4.19 -13.65 9.52
C GLU A 533 -5.21 -14.26 10.46
N ARG A 534 -5.58 -13.56 11.53
CA ARG A 534 -6.64 -14.02 12.42
C ARG A 534 -7.99 -14.15 11.70
N ALA A 535 -8.34 -13.20 10.84
CA ALA A 535 -9.54 -13.29 10.01
C ALA A 535 -9.44 -14.43 8.97
N HIS A 536 -8.25 -14.72 8.44
CA HIS A 536 -8.01 -15.83 7.52
C HIS A 536 -8.29 -17.19 8.16
N GLU A 537 -7.82 -17.43 9.39
CA GLU A 537 -8.02 -18.68 10.14
C GLU A 537 -9.50 -19.08 10.28
N THR A 538 -10.39 -18.10 10.14
CA THR A 538 -11.83 -18.26 10.34
C THR A 538 -12.63 -18.32 9.03
N GLY A 539 -11.98 -18.13 7.88
CA GLY A 539 -12.65 -18.10 6.58
C GLY A 539 -13.38 -16.79 6.25
N GLN A 540 -13.32 -15.79 7.14
CA GLN A 540 -13.97 -14.48 6.95
C GLN A 540 -13.50 -13.75 5.69
N LEU A 541 -12.27 -14.00 5.22
CA LEU A 541 -11.69 -13.31 4.07
C LEU A 541 -12.07 -13.91 2.70
N SER A 542 -12.90 -14.96 2.66
CA SER A 542 -13.27 -15.66 1.42
C SER A 542 -13.90 -14.75 0.36
N SER A 543 -14.86 -13.91 0.74
CA SER A 543 -15.49 -12.92 -0.17
C SER A 543 -14.46 -11.94 -0.74
N LEU A 544 -13.56 -11.45 0.11
CA LEU A 544 -12.48 -10.56 -0.31
C LEU A 544 -11.58 -11.25 -1.34
N TYR A 545 -11.11 -12.47 -1.04
CA TYR A 545 -10.25 -13.22 -1.95
C TYR A 545 -10.90 -13.47 -3.31
N ASN A 546 -12.18 -13.89 -3.31
CA ASN A 546 -12.92 -14.14 -4.54
C ASN A 546 -13.07 -12.86 -5.37
N SER A 547 -13.38 -11.72 -4.73
CA SER A 547 -13.52 -10.43 -5.42
C SER A 547 -12.20 -9.92 -6.00
N LEU A 548 -11.10 -10.00 -5.25
CA LEU A 548 -9.77 -9.59 -5.76
C LEU A 548 -9.28 -10.50 -6.89
N SER A 549 -9.57 -11.79 -6.81
CA SER A 549 -9.25 -12.75 -7.87
C SER A 549 -10.07 -12.47 -9.12
N ALA A 550 -11.36 -12.14 -8.98
CA ALA A 550 -12.22 -11.75 -10.09
C ALA A 550 -11.73 -10.45 -10.77
N LEU A 551 -11.46 -9.40 -9.99
CA LEU A 551 -10.89 -8.14 -10.50
C LEU A 551 -9.56 -8.35 -11.21
N GLY A 552 -8.69 -9.21 -10.67
CA GLY A 552 -7.39 -9.51 -11.26
C GLY A 552 -7.45 -10.37 -12.51
N SER A 553 -8.48 -11.21 -12.65
CA SER A 553 -8.66 -12.12 -13.79
C SER A 553 -9.16 -11.44 -15.06
N LEU A 554 -9.56 -10.17 -15.00
CA LEU A 554 -9.99 -9.45 -16.18
C LEU A 554 -8.81 -9.15 -17.10
N ALA A 555 -8.94 -9.57 -18.36
CA ALA A 555 -7.91 -9.42 -19.37
C ALA A 555 -8.00 -8.05 -20.08
N TRP A 556 -6.87 -7.38 -20.17
CA TRP A 556 -6.67 -6.08 -20.81
C TRP A 556 -5.70 -6.20 -21.98
N THR A 557 -5.67 -5.17 -22.82
CA THR A 557 -4.62 -4.95 -23.82
C THR A 557 -4.38 -3.46 -24.04
N ILE A 558 -3.29 -3.14 -24.75
CA ILE A 558 -2.98 -1.77 -25.14
C ILE A 558 -3.72 -1.39 -26.42
N ASN A 559 -4.40 -0.25 -26.37
CA ASN A 559 -4.95 0.42 -27.55
C ASN A 559 -3.79 0.99 -28.39
N CYS A 560 -3.39 0.24 -29.43
CA CYS A 560 -2.24 0.57 -30.27
C CYS A 560 -2.37 1.94 -30.95
N GLU A 561 -3.58 2.34 -31.37
CA GLU A 561 -3.77 3.65 -32.01
C GLU A 561 -3.55 4.81 -31.04
N MET A 562 -3.97 4.64 -29.78
CA MET A 562 -3.71 5.65 -28.75
C MET A 562 -2.23 5.66 -28.35
N LEU A 563 -1.58 4.50 -28.34
CA LEU A 563 -0.15 4.38 -28.11
C LEU A 563 0.66 5.09 -29.20
N GLU A 564 0.26 5.00 -30.46
CA GLU A 564 0.89 5.74 -31.58
C GLU A 564 0.81 7.25 -31.38
N VAL A 565 -0.38 7.77 -31.04
CA VAL A 565 -0.55 9.21 -30.73
C VAL A 565 0.33 9.61 -29.54
N PHE A 566 0.37 8.78 -28.50
CA PHE A 566 1.23 9.03 -27.34
C PHE A 566 2.72 9.04 -27.72
N ASN A 567 3.17 8.09 -28.54
CA ASN A 567 4.55 8.01 -29.02
C ASN A 567 4.97 9.26 -29.80
N GLU A 568 4.08 9.78 -30.66
CA GLU A 568 4.35 11.01 -31.42
C GLU A 568 4.36 12.25 -30.53
N VAL A 569 3.36 12.40 -29.67
CA VAL A 569 3.25 13.52 -28.73
C VAL A 569 4.41 13.56 -27.74
N LEU A 570 4.94 12.41 -27.32
CA LEU A 570 6.08 12.34 -26.42
C LEU A 570 7.34 12.97 -27.03
N LYS A 571 7.45 13.04 -28.36
CA LYS A 571 8.58 13.66 -29.07
C LYS A 571 8.43 15.18 -29.22
N ALA A 572 7.27 15.77 -28.92
CA ALA A 572 6.98 17.18 -29.18
C ALA A 572 7.83 18.15 -28.33
N ASP A 573 8.47 19.11 -28.98
CA ASP A 573 9.44 20.04 -28.36
C ASP A 573 8.82 20.96 -27.29
N HIS A 574 7.55 21.33 -27.45
CA HIS A 574 6.82 22.22 -26.53
C HIS A 574 5.99 21.47 -25.47
N GLY A 575 6.05 20.13 -25.47
CA GLY A 575 5.11 19.31 -24.72
C GLY A 575 3.70 19.34 -25.32
N PHE A 576 2.74 18.72 -24.64
CA PHE A 576 1.36 18.62 -25.12
C PHE A 576 0.41 18.33 -23.95
N LEU A 577 -0.68 19.08 -23.82
CA LEU A 577 -1.59 18.98 -22.66
C LEU A 577 -0.79 19.04 -21.33
N LYS A 578 -0.89 17.99 -20.50
CA LYS A 578 -0.15 17.85 -19.24
C LYS A 578 1.27 17.27 -19.41
N LEU A 579 1.58 16.75 -20.59
CA LEU A 579 2.86 16.13 -20.90
C LEU A 579 3.94 17.20 -21.07
N PRO A 580 4.99 17.21 -20.21
CA PRO A 580 6.05 18.21 -20.33
C PRO A 580 6.95 17.96 -21.55
N PRO A 581 7.66 19.01 -22.02
CA PRO A 581 8.72 18.91 -23.01
C PRO A 581 9.79 17.86 -22.69
N PRO A 582 10.54 17.39 -23.70
CA PRO A 582 11.76 16.62 -23.51
C PRO A 582 12.71 17.26 -22.49
N ILE A 583 13.34 16.42 -21.66
CA ILE A 583 14.17 16.88 -20.52
C ILE A 583 15.27 17.86 -20.95
N HIS A 584 15.87 17.63 -22.12
CA HIS A 584 16.94 18.47 -22.65
C HIS A 584 16.48 19.88 -23.06
N LEU A 585 15.17 20.12 -23.21
CA LEU A 585 14.56 21.43 -23.49
C LEU A 585 14.00 22.10 -22.22
N LEU A 586 13.82 21.36 -21.13
CA LEU A 586 13.38 21.94 -19.86
C LEU A 586 14.45 22.88 -19.30
N ARG A 587 14.03 24.07 -18.89
CA ARG A 587 14.89 25.10 -18.28
C ARG A 587 14.20 25.69 -17.07
N VAL A 588 15.00 26.12 -16.09
CA VAL A 588 14.53 26.99 -15.02
C VAL A 588 14.53 28.41 -15.58
N GLU A 589 13.38 29.07 -15.60
CA GLU A 589 13.30 30.49 -15.97
C GLU A 589 14.15 31.34 -15.02
N SER A 590 15.06 32.13 -15.57
CA SER A 590 15.91 33.02 -14.76
C SER A 590 15.12 34.24 -14.30
N ILE A 591 15.37 34.64 -13.06
CA ILE A 591 14.80 35.85 -12.46
C ILE A 591 15.95 36.82 -12.20
N ALA A 592 15.74 38.09 -12.51
CA ALA A 592 16.69 39.13 -12.13
C ALA A 592 16.83 39.17 -10.60
N ARG A 593 18.06 39.04 -10.10
CA ARG A 593 18.35 39.24 -8.69
C ARG A 593 18.14 40.74 -8.36
N PRO A 594 17.37 41.07 -7.31
CA PRO A 594 17.19 42.46 -6.90
C PRO A 594 18.55 43.12 -6.65
N ALA A 595 18.83 44.23 -7.35
CA ALA A 595 20.02 45.02 -7.14
C ALA A 595 19.85 45.89 -5.90
N ARG A 596 20.89 45.99 -5.08
CA ARG A 596 20.84 46.74 -3.82
C ARG A 596 20.52 48.22 -4.05
N ASP A 597 21.08 48.79 -5.10
CA ASP A 597 20.98 50.21 -5.45
C ASP A 597 19.59 50.62 -5.97
N SER A 598 18.71 49.65 -6.27
CA SER A 598 17.35 49.89 -6.74
C SER A 598 16.34 50.15 -5.61
N TYR A 599 16.76 50.15 -4.34
CA TYR A 599 15.88 50.28 -3.18
C TYR A 599 16.37 51.39 -2.25
N THR A 600 15.45 52.27 -1.84
CA THR A 600 15.72 53.40 -0.94
C THR A 600 15.82 52.99 0.54
N SER A 601 15.26 51.82 0.91
CA SER A 601 15.24 51.29 2.28
C SER A 601 15.87 49.89 2.36
N GLU A 602 16.57 49.60 3.47
CA GLU A 602 17.11 48.27 3.78
C GLU A 602 15.98 47.23 3.89
N GLU A 603 14.84 47.60 4.47
CA GLU A 603 13.71 46.69 4.67
C GLU A 603 13.07 46.27 3.34
N ASP A 604 12.95 47.22 2.39
CA ASP A 604 12.39 46.96 1.06
C ASP A 604 13.29 46.04 0.25
N TYR A 605 14.61 46.27 0.27
CA TYR A 605 15.56 45.34 -0.34
C TYR A 605 15.50 43.96 0.32
N THR A 606 15.41 43.89 1.65
CA THR A 606 15.33 42.61 2.37
C THR A 606 14.05 41.86 2.01
N SER A 607 12.93 42.56 1.88
CA SER A 607 11.64 42.01 1.45
C SER A 607 11.67 41.55 -0.01
N ALA A 608 12.25 42.35 -0.92
CA ALA A 608 12.46 41.98 -2.31
C ALA A 608 13.38 40.76 -2.46
N MET A 609 14.46 40.68 -1.68
CA MET A 609 15.38 39.54 -1.65
C MET A 609 14.72 38.28 -1.09
N ARG A 610 13.87 38.39 -0.06
CA ARG A 610 13.04 37.28 0.43
C ARG A 610 12.08 36.80 -0.65
N SER A 611 11.42 37.71 -1.36
CA SER A 611 10.50 37.40 -2.45
C SER A 611 11.22 36.74 -3.62
N TYR A 612 12.40 37.24 -4.01
CA TYR A 612 13.27 36.63 -5.01
C TYR A 612 13.68 35.20 -4.63
N ARG A 613 14.10 34.97 -3.37
CA ARG A 613 14.48 33.63 -2.89
C ARG A 613 13.30 32.67 -2.95
N LYS A 614 12.13 33.10 -2.45
CA LYS A 614 10.89 32.31 -2.47
C LYS A 614 10.48 31.96 -3.89
N GLU A 615 10.55 32.92 -4.81
CA GLU A 615 10.18 32.73 -6.20
C GLU A 615 11.17 31.84 -6.96
N THR A 616 12.47 31.96 -6.67
CA THR A 616 13.51 31.08 -7.21
C THR A 616 13.32 29.64 -6.74
N GLU A 617 13.01 29.44 -5.46
CA GLU A 617 12.69 28.13 -4.89
C GLU A 617 11.43 27.54 -5.53
N ARG A 618 10.38 28.35 -5.71
CA ARG A 618 9.13 27.96 -6.39
C ARG A 618 9.38 27.51 -7.83
N ARG A 619 10.08 28.31 -8.65
CA ARG A 619 10.41 27.96 -10.04
C ARG A 619 11.30 26.71 -10.15
N THR A 620 12.23 26.54 -9.21
CA THR A 620 13.08 25.33 -9.15
C THR A 620 12.23 24.09 -8.82
N GLN A 621 11.29 24.21 -7.89
CA GLN A 621 10.36 23.13 -7.58
C GLN A 621 9.48 22.78 -8.78
N GLU A 622 8.92 23.77 -9.48
CA GLU A 622 8.13 23.54 -10.70
C GLU A 622 8.93 22.84 -11.80
N TYR A 623 10.19 23.22 -12.00
CA TYR A 623 11.09 22.53 -12.92
C TYR A 623 11.28 21.06 -12.52
N ASN A 624 11.55 20.80 -11.23
CA ASN A 624 11.73 19.44 -10.73
C ASN A 624 10.45 18.59 -10.85
N ASP A 625 9.28 19.18 -10.58
CA ASP A 625 7.98 18.53 -10.71
C ASP A 625 7.71 18.17 -12.17
N ARG A 626 7.93 19.11 -13.11
CA ARG A 626 7.80 18.86 -14.57
C ARG A 626 8.78 17.81 -15.05
N ARG A 627 10.03 17.85 -14.59
CA ARG A 627 11.04 16.85 -14.94
C ARG A 627 10.64 15.46 -14.44
N GLY A 628 10.21 15.34 -13.18
CA GLY A 628 9.73 14.08 -12.59
C GLY A 628 8.51 13.52 -13.33
N LEU A 629 7.57 14.39 -13.69
CA LEU A 629 6.40 14.02 -14.49
C LEU A 629 6.81 13.52 -15.89
N ARG A 630 7.75 14.19 -16.56
CA ARG A 630 8.29 13.75 -17.86
C ARG A 630 8.91 12.35 -17.79
N ILE A 631 9.74 12.09 -16.77
CA ILE A 631 10.37 10.79 -16.55
C ILE A 631 9.30 9.70 -16.36
N THR A 632 8.24 10.01 -15.60
CA THR A 632 7.12 9.09 -15.35
C THR A 632 6.38 8.73 -16.64
N TYR A 633 6.11 9.71 -17.51
CA TYR A 633 5.49 9.45 -18.82
C TYR A 633 6.38 8.60 -19.73
N GLU A 634 7.69 8.86 -19.77
CA GLU A 634 8.61 8.04 -20.58
C GLU A 634 8.64 6.58 -20.09
N LEU A 635 8.57 6.38 -18.77
CA LEU A 635 8.50 5.05 -18.17
C LEU A 635 7.21 4.33 -18.53
N MET A 636 6.06 5.01 -18.35
CA MET A 636 4.74 4.50 -18.76
C MET A 636 4.70 4.16 -20.25
N ASN A 637 5.23 5.05 -21.10
CA ASN A 637 5.32 4.85 -22.55
C ASN A 637 6.15 3.62 -22.90
N LYS A 638 7.28 3.41 -22.22
CA LYS A 638 8.13 2.24 -22.47
C LYS A 638 7.45 0.92 -22.11
N VAL A 639 6.77 0.87 -20.96
CA VAL A 639 5.95 -0.31 -20.60
C VAL A 639 4.82 -0.50 -21.60
N ALA A 640 4.09 0.57 -21.96
CA ALA A 640 2.98 0.48 -22.91
C ALA A 640 3.42 -0.03 -24.29
N ASN A 641 4.58 0.41 -24.80
CA ASN A 641 5.17 -0.15 -26.02
C ASN A 641 5.57 -1.62 -25.85
N ALA A 642 6.08 -2.01 -24.68
CA ALA A 642 6.50 -3.38 -24.43
C ALA A 642 5.37 -4.39 -24.63
N PHE A 643 4.18 -4.09 -24.09
CA PHE A 643 2.98 -4.91 -24.26
C PHE A 643 2.24 -4.62 -25.58
N GLY A 644 2.27 -3.37 -26.05
CA GLY A 644 1.50 -2.91 -27.21
C GLY A 644 2.03 -3.38 -28.55
N VAL A 645 3.34 -3.57 -28.72
CA VAL A 645 3.95 -4.02 -29.99
C VAL A 645 3.41 -5.38 -30.44
N ASN A 646 3.21 -6.29 -29.48
CA ASN A 646 2.63 -7.60 -29.78
C ASN A 646 1.10 -7.61 -29.71
N GLY A 647 0.50 -6.54 -29.17
CA GLY A 647 -0.83 -6.56 -28.61
C GLY A 647 -0.94 -7.70 -27.62
N ASP A 648 -0.07 -7.77 -26.61
CA ASP A 648 -0.09 -8.84 -25.61
C ASP A 648 -1.30 -8.70 -24.66
N ILE A 649 -1.74 -9.84 -24.13
CA ILE A 649 -2.72 -9.86 -23.04
C ILE A 649 -2.08 -9.38 -21.74
N MET A 650 -2.85 -8.64 -20.95
CA MET A 650 -2.42 -8.05 -19.69
C MET A 650 -3.42 -8.34 -18.58
N TYR A 651 -2.94 -8.78 -17.43
CA TYR A 651 -3.74 -8.93 -16.22
C TYR A 651 -3.20 -8.03 -15.12
N LEU A 652 -4.12 -7.46 -14.35
CA LEU A 652 -3.82 -6.48 -13.31
C LEU A 652 -4.20 -7.08 -11.95
N PRO A 653 -3.31 -7.85 -11.28
CA PRO A 653 -3.60 -8.39 -9.95
C PRO A 653 -3.96 -7.26 -8.97
N HIS A 654 -4.92 -7.48 -8.07
CA HIS A 654 -5.37 -6.48 -7.11
C HIS A 654 -4.98 -6.83 -5.67
N ASN A 655 -4.72 -5.81 -4.86
CA ASN A 655 -4.64 -5.88 -3.39
C ASN A 655 -5.58 -4.85 -2.76
N VAL A 656 -5.64 -4.76 -1.42
CA VAL A 656 -6.47 -3.78 -0.72
C VAL A 656 -5.66 -2.84 0.17
N ASP A 657 -6.25 -1.72 0.58
CA ASP A 657 -5.74 -0.96 1.73
C ASP A 657 -6.33 -1.48 3.06
N PHE A 658 -5.95 -0.87 4.18
CA PHE A 658 -6.45 -1.25 5.52
C PHE A 658 -7.96 -1.02 5.71
N ARG A 659 -8.67 -0.42 4.74
CA ARG A 659 -10.13 -0.18 4.76
C ARG A 659 -10.88 -1.20 3.91
N GLY A 660 -10.16 -1.95 3.06
CA GLY A 660 -10.71 -2.95 2.15
C GLY A 660 -10.85 -2.47 0.70
N ARG A 661 -10.45 -1.23 0.36
CA ARG A 661 -10.57 -0.70 -1.01
C ARG A 661 -9.55 -1.37 -1.91
N ALA A 662 -10.01 -1.89 -3.05
CA ALA A 662 -9.17 -2.59 -4.02
C ALA A 662 -8.31 -1.62 -4.85
N TYR A 663 -7.07 -2.02 -5.13
CA TYR A 663 -6.10 -1.33 -5.97
C TYR A 663 -5.33 -2.33 -6.82
N PRO A 664 -5.06 -2.03 -8.10
CA PRO A 664 -4.09 -2.80 -8.88
C PRO A 664 -2.72 -2.78 -8.21
N ALA A 665 -2.10 -3.95 -8.09
CA ALA A 665 -0.79 -4.18 -7.48
C ALA A 665 0.38 -3.82 -8.40
N VAL A 666 0.10 -3.60 -9.69
CA VAL A 666 1.07 -3.24 -10.73
C VAL A 666 1.54 -1.78 -10.63
N SER A 667 2.67 -1.50 -11.27
CA SER A 667 3.33 -0.21 -11.39
C SER A 667 3.02 0.42 -12.74
N PHE A 668 2.83 1.74 -12.76
CA PHE A 668 2.68 2.62 -13.94
C PHE A 668 1.46 2.44 -14.84
N LEU A 669 1.14 1.20 -15.21
CA LEU A 669 0.17 0.90 -16.27
C LEU A 669 -1.05 0.20 -15.67
N SER A 670 -1.98 1.00 -15.18
CA SER A 670 -3.20 0.55 -14.52
C SER A 670 -4.36 1.49 -14.84
N HIS A 671 -5.58 0.94 -14.90
CA HIS A 671 -6.80 1.73 -15.11
C HIS A 671 -7.10 2.72 -13.97
N HIS A 672 -6.42 2.61 -12.82
CA HIS A 672 -6.47 3.59 -11.73
C HIS A 672 -5.67 4.87 -12.02
N ASN A 673 -4.77 4.86 -13.00
CA ASN A 673 -3.97 6.03 -13.37
C ASN A 673 -4.81 7.09 -14.10
N GLU A 674 -4.12 8.13 -14.58
CA GLU A 674 -4.74 9.31 -15.21
C GLU A 674 -5.29 9.05 -16.62
N ASP A 675 -6.04 10.03 -17.13
CA ASP A 675 -6.76 10.02 -18.42
C ASP A 675 -5.97 9.41 -19.59
N LEU A 676 -4.71 9.83 -19.81
CA LEU A 676 -3.86 9.26 -20.85
C LEU A 676 -3.72 7.74 -20.69
N ILE A 677 -3.39 7.26 -19.49
CA ILE A 677 -3.18 5.83 -19.25
C ILE A 677 -4.48 5.05 -19.39
N ARG A 678 -5.62 5.61 -18.97
CA ARG A 678 -6.93 4.98 -19.19
C ARG A 678 -7.25 4.83 -20.68
N SER A 679 -6.91 5.83 -21.50
CA SER A 679 -7.12 5.77 -22.95
C SER A 679 -6.27 4.70 -23.65
N LEU A 680 -5.15 4.29 -23.04
CA LEU A 680 -4.29 3.23 -23.55
C LEU A 680 -4.82 1.84 -23.24
N LEU A 681 -5.77 1.67 -22.31
CA LEU A 681 -6.23 0.36 -21.86
C LEU A 681 -7.62 0.05 -22.43
N MET A 682 -7.73 -1.12 -23.05
CA MET A 682 -9.01 -1.68 -23.51
C MET A 682 -9.13 -3.15 -23.09
N PHE A 683 -10.33 -3.73 -23.12
CA PHE A 683 -10.49 -5.15 -22.82
C PHE A 683 -9.83 -6.03 -23.89
N TRP A 684 -9.23 -7.14 -23.45
CA TRP A 684 -8.63 -8.12 -24.36
C TRP A 684 -9.66 -8.85 -25.20
N GLU A 685 -10.84 -9.10 -24.63
CA GLU A 685 -11.97 -9.73 -25.31
C GLU A 685 -12.91 -8.65 -25.86
N ALA A 686 -13.57 -8.95 -26.97
CA ALA A 686 -14.38 -8.02 -27.74
C ALA A 686 -15.82 -8.54 -27.71
N LYS A 687 -16.76 -7.71 -27.28
CA LYS A 687 -18.18 -8.07 -27.26
C LYS A 687 -18.95 -7.21 -28.28
N PRO A 688 -19.97 -7.77 -28.96
CA PRO A 688 -20.87 -6.98 -29.81
C PRO A 688 -21.54 -5.87 -28.98
N LEU A 689 -21.80 -4.71 -29.60
CA LEU A 689 -22.43 -3.57 -28.91
C LEU A 689 -23.86 -3.87 -28.46
N GLY A 690 -24.57 -4.76 -29.15
CA GLY A 690 -25.99 -4.99 -28.90
C GLY A 690 -26.83 -3.74 -29.19
N SER A 691 -28.10 -3.76 -28.78
CA SER A 691 -29.07 -2.73 -29.18
C SER A 691 -28.72 -1.32 -28.69
N ASN A 692 -28.17 -1.19 -27.48
CA ASN A 692 -27.97 0.10 -26.81
C ASN A 692 -26.49 0.46 -26.62
N GLY A 693 -25.55 -0.43 -26.97
CA GLY A 693 -24.12 -0.20 -26.71
C GLY A 693 -23.55 1.01 -27.45
N TYR A 694 -24.03 1.29 -28.67
CA TYR A 694 -23.57 2.47 -29.41
C TYR A 694 -24.01 3.77 -28.71
N ASP A 695 -25.21 3.81 -28.14
CA ASP A 695 -25.69 4.97 -27.40
C ASP A 695 -24.92 5.18 -26.09
N TRP A 696 -24.49 4.11 -25.43
CA TRP A 696 -23.58 4.20 -24.28
C TRP A 696 -22.19 4.74 -24.64
N ILE A 697 -21.65 4.40 -25.81
CA ILE A 697 -20.41 5.00 -26.33
C ILE A 697 -20.58 6.51 -26.55
N LYS A 698 -21.69 6.92 -27.21
CA LYS A 698 -21.99 8.34 -27.42
C LYS A 698 -22.17 9.08 -26.11
N TYR A 699 -22.86 8.45 -25.16
CA TYR A 699 -23.07 8.97 -23.81
C TYR A 699 -21.76 9.24 -23.08
N GLN A 700 -20.85 8.27 -23.12
CA GLN A 700 -19.54 8.40 -22.50
C GLN A 700 -18.72 9.52 -23.15
N LEU A 701 -18.68 9.58 -24.49
CA LEU A 701 -17.93 10.64 -25.20
C LEU A 701 -18.43 12.03 -24.80
N ALA A 702 -19.74 12.25 -24.83
CA ALA A 702 -20.33 13.52 -24.44
C ALA A 702 -20.02 13.89 -22.98
N ASN A 703 -20.05 12.93 -22.06
CA ASN A 703 -19.74 13.18 -20.64
C ASN A 703 -18.24 13.42 -20.35
N LEU A 704 -17.35 12.86 -21.16
CA LEU A 704 -15.90 13.11 -21.05
C LEU A 704 -15.51 14.44 -21.70
N TYR A 705 -16.28 14.89 -22.70
CA TYR A 705 -16.08 16.16 -23.37
C TYR A 705 -16.69 17.35 -22.61
N CYS A 706 -17.97 17.26 -22.24
CA CYS A 706 -18.72 18.35 -21.63
C CYS A 706 -18.43 18.51 -20.13
N LYS A 707 -18.31 19.77 -19.68
CA LYS A 707 -18.14 20.10 -18.26
C LYS A 707 -19.45 19.99 -17.46
N SER A 708 -20.59 20.13 -18.13
CA SER A 708 -21.93 19.90 -17.60
C SER A 708 -22.36 18.46 -17.87
N LYS A 709 -23.09 17.86 -16.91
CA LYS A 709 -23.64 16.51 -17.09
C LYS A 709 -24.85 16.61 -18.01
N LEU A 710 -24.84 15.81 -19.08
CA LEU A 710 -25.92 15.71 -20.05
C LEU A 710 -26.78 14.48 -19.78
N SER A 711 -28.06 14.55 -20.12
CA SER A 711 -28.92 13.36 -20.19
C SER A 711 -28.51 12.45 -21.36
N MET A 712 -28.94 11.19 -21.34
CA MET A 712 -28.68 10.24 -22.44
C MET A 712 -29.05 10.82 -23.81
N GLN A 713 -30.26 11.38 -23.94
CA GLN A 713 -30.72 11.93 -25.21
C GLN A 713 -29.92 13.16 -25.64
N GLN A 714 -29.59 14.05 -24.70
CA GLN A 714 -28.74 15.22 -24.99
C GLN A 714 -27.33 14.80 -25.43
N SER A 715 -26.76 13.77 -24.81
CA SER A 715 -25.45 13.24 -25.20
C SER A 715 -25.46 12.63 -26.60
N ILE A 716 -26.51 11.88 -26.95
CA ILE A 716 -26.67 11.31 -28.30
C ILE A 716 -26.77 12.43 -29.33
N ASN A 717 -27.57 13.47 -29.05
CA ASN A 717 -27.71 14.63 -29.93
C ASN A 717 -26.39 15.40 -30.08
N PHE A 718 -25.65 15.59 -28.97
CA PHE A 718 -24.34 16.23 -28.97
C PHE A 718 -23.35 15.51 -29.92
N VAL A 719 -23.28 14.18 -29.84
CA VAL A 719 -22.41 13.40 -30.74
C VAL A 719 -22.87 13.48 -32.20
N LYS A 720 -24.18 13.52 -32.43
CA LYS A 720 -24.74 13.69 -33.78
C LYS A 720 -24.39 15.06 -34.37
N GLU A 721 -24.46 16.12 -33.57
CA GLU A 721 -24.16 17.51 -33.98
C GLU A 721 -22.67 17.71 -34.29
N HIS A 722 -21.78 17.06 -33.52
CA HIS A 722 -20.32 17.15 -33.69
C HIS A 722 -19.72 15.98 -34.47
N LYS A 723 -20.53 15.23 -35.24
CA LYS A 723 -20.08 14.02 -35.93
C LYS A 723 -18.87 14.29 -36.84
N THR A 724 -18.88 15.40 -37.56
CA THR A 724 -17.79 15.81 -38.46
C THR A 724 -16.48 16.00 -37.72
N GLU A 725 -16.50 16.74 -36.61
CA GLU A 725 -15.33 17.03 -35.78
C GLU A 725 -14.81 15.77 -35.08
N ILE A 726 -15.71 14.85 -34.71
CA ILE A 726 -15.36 13.55 -34.12
C ILE A 726 -14.59 12.68 -35.12
N LEU A 727 -15.11 12.56 -36.35
CA LEU A 727 -14.47 11.76 -37.41
C LEU A 727 -13.14 12.39 -37.86
N GLU A 728 -13.06 13.71 -37.90
CA GLU A 728 -11.81 14.44 -38.17
C GLU A 728 -10.79 14.20 -37.05
N ALA A 729 -11.18 14.35 -35.78
CA ALA A 729 -10.32 14.11 -34.63
C ALA A 729 -9.78 12.67 -34.59
N ALA A 730 -10.58 11.68 -35.00
CA ALA A 730 -10.17 10.29 -35.08
C ALA A 730 -9.11 10.02 -36.17
N SER A 731 -9.23 10.72 -37.30
CA SER A 731 -8.40 10.54 -38.50
C SER A 731 -7.10 11.35 -38.41
N GLU A 732 -7.17 12.60 -37.95
CA GLU A 732 -6.06 13.55 -37.84
C GLU A 732 -5.92 14.08 -36.40
N PRO A 733 -5.53 13.23 -35.43
CA PRO A 733 -5.57 13.57 -34.00
C PRO A 733 -4.63 14.72 -33.58
N LEU A 734 -3.62 15.06 -34.39
CA LEU A 734 -2.59 16.06 -34.06
C LEU A 734 -2.74 17.37 -34.85
N LYS A 735 -3.86 17.59 -35.53
CA LYS A 735 -4.13 18.85 -36.26
C LYS A 735 -4.18 20.03 -35.29
N SER A 736 -3.65 21.18 -35.72
CA SER A 736 -3.71 22.43 -34.96
C SER A 736 -5.19 22.85 -34.77
N SER A 737 -5.69 22.74 -33.54
CA SER A 737 -7.12 22.92 -33.14
C SER A 737 -7.98 21.65 -33.18
N SER A 738 -7.40 20.47 -32.98
CA SER A 738 -8.15 19.23 -32.85
C SER A 738 -9.23 19.30 -31.74
N TRP A 739 -10.46 18.94 -32.10
CA TRP A 739 -11.65 19.10 -31.25
C TRP A 739 -11.52 18.42 -29.88
N TRP A 740 -10.99 17.21 -29.84
CA TRP A 740 -10.86 16.38 -28.64
C TRP A 740 -10.02 17.02 -27.50
N VAL A 741 -9.07 17.91 -27.85
CA VAL A 741 -8.18 18.59 -26.90
C VAL A 741 -8.94 19.49 -25.91
N GLN A 742 -10.14 19.93 -26.29
CA GLN A 742 -10.99 20.82 -25.50
C GLN A 742 -11.82 20.08 -24.43
N GLY A 743 -11.89 18.74 -24.49
CA GLY A 743 -12.63 17.92 -23.55
C GLY A 743 -12.03 17.94 -22.13
N ASP A 744 -12.83 17.59 -21.12
CA ASP A 744 -12.37 17.49 -19.72
C ASP A 744 -11.39 16.32 -19.52
N ASN A 745 -11.63 15.21 -20.24
CA ASN A 745 -10.77 14.02 -20.29
C ASN A 745 -10.35 13.74 -21.75
N PRO A 746 -9.44 14.57 -22.30
CA PRO A 746 -9.19 14.62 -23.73
C PRO A 746 -8.72 13.28 -24.32
N TRP A 747 -7.86 12.52 -23.63
CA TRP A 747 -7.31 11.30 -24.19
C TRP A 747 -8.36 10.19 -24.33
N GLN A 748 -9.22 10.01 -23.33
CA GLN A 748 -10.35 9.08 -23.44
C GLN A 748 -11.39 9.57 -24.47
N CYS A 749 -11.58 10.88 -24.63
CA CYS A 749 -12.40 11.41 -25.74
C CYS A 749 -11.84 10.97 -27.10
N LEU A 750 -10.53 11.11 -27.33
CA LEU A 750 -9.92 10.69 -28.59
C LEU A 750 -10.05 9.18 -28.83
N ALA A 751 -9.88 8.36 -27.79
CA ALA A 751 -10.07 6.91 -27.88
C ALA A 751 -11.51 6.56 -28.33
N LEU A 752 -12.52 7.27 -27.81
CA LEU A 752 -13.91 7.10 -28.22
C LEU A 752 -14.19 7.67 -29.60
N CYS A 753 -13.58 8.79 -30.01
CA CYS A 753 -13.70 9.30 -31.38
C CYS A 753 -13.19 8.25 -32.38
N LYS A 754 -12.06 7.60 -32.09
CA LYS A 754 -11.51 6.51 -32.90
C LYS A 754 -12.44 5.29 -32.94
N GLU A 755 -13.02 4.91 -31.81
CA GLU A 755 -13.99 3.80 -31.76
C GLU A 755 -15.26 4.11 -32.57
N ILE A 756 -15.81 5.33 -32.45
CA ILE A 756 -16.98 5.78 -33.22
C ILE A 756 -16.66 5.77 -34.71
N LYS A 757 -15.48 6.24 -35.12
CA LYS A 757 -15.06 6.16 -36.53
C LYS A 757 -15.06 4.72 -37.04
N LYS A 758 -14.53 3.76 -36.27
CA LYS A 758 -14.56 2.33 -36.66
C LYS A 758 -15.98 1.78 -36.78
N ILE A 759 -16.89 2.18 -35.90
CA ILE A 759 -18.30 1.79 -35.95
C ILE A 759 -18.97 2.34 -37.21
N GLU A 760 -18.73 3.61 -37.53
CA GLU A 760 -19.32 4.28 -38.69
C GLU A 760 -18.72 3.84 -40.03
N ASP A 761 -17.43 3.47 -40.04
CA ASP A 761 -16.75 2.93 -41.22
C ASP A 761 -17.06 1.42 -41.44
N SER A 762 -17.71 0.76 -40.47
CA SER A 762 -18.09 -0.65 -40.57
C SER A 762 -19.24 -0.85 -41.56
N ASN A 763 -19.17 -1.93 -42.35
CA ASN A 763 -20.27 -2.33 -43.23
C ASN A 763 -21.39 -3.11 -42.49
N GLU A 764 -21.15 -3.47 -41.22
CA GLU A 764 -22.10 -4.19 -40.38
C GLU A 764 -22.96 -3.22 -39.55
N PRO A 765 -24.20 -3.60 -39.19
CA PRO A 765 -25.00 -2.83 -38.23
C PRO A 765 -24.22 -2.59 -36.92
N PRO A 766 -24.32 -1.39 -36.31
CA PRO A 766 -23.59 -1.06 -35.08
C PRO A 766 -23.76 -2.10 -33.97
N GLU A 767 -24.91 -2.75 -33.87
CA GLU A 767 -25.22 -3.75 -32.85
C GLU A 767 -24.30 -4.98 -32.90
N LEU A 768 -23.78 -5.32 -34.08
CA LEU A 768 -22.88 -6.46 -34.30
C LEU A 768 -21.40 -6.08 -34.16
N PHE A 769 -21.08 -4.78 -34.22
CA PHE A 769 -19.71 -4.30 -34.08
C PHE A 769 -19.14 -4.75 -32.73
N LYS A 770 -17.99 -5.43 -32.77
CA LYS A 770 -17.35 -5.95 -31.56
C LYS A 770 -16.40 -4.90 -30.97
N SER A 771 -16.78 -4.31 -29.84
CA SER A 771 -16.01 -3.26 -29.17
C SER A 771 -15.25 -3.77 -27.95
N ARG A 772 -14.09 -3.16 -27.72
CA ARG A 772 -13.18 -3.41 -26.60
C ARG A 772 -13.14 -2.27 -25.58
N ILE A 773 -13.70 -1.13 -25.95
CA ILE A 773 -13.62 0.09 -25.13
C ILE A 773 -14.46 -0.09 -23.87
N PRO A 774 -13.88 0.10 -22.67
CA PRO A 774 -14.62 0.09 -21.43
C PRO A 774 -15.60 1.27 -21.35
N ILE A 775 -16.83 0.97 -20.93
CA ILE A 775 -17.83 1.98 -20.58
C ILE A 775 -17.94 2.12 -19.08
N HIS A 776 -17.88 3.36 -18.58
CA HIS A 776 -17.82 3.71 -17.17
C HIS A 776 -19.20 4.10 -16.65
N GLN A 777 -19.51 3.67 -15.43
CA GLN A 777 -20.68 4.08 -14.66
C GLN A 777 -20.20 4.67 -13.33
N ASP A 778 -20.37 5.98 -13.16
CA ASP A 778 -19.89 6.71 -11.99
C ASP A 778 -21.00 6.97 -10.98
N GLY A 779 -20.72 6.74 -9.69
CA GLY A 779 -21.61 7.14 -8.60
C GLY A 779 -21.69 8.66 -8.43
N THR A 780 -22.90 9.20 -8.24
CA THR A 780 -23.09 10.65 -8.00
C THR A 780 -22.69 11.02 -6.56
N CYS A 781 -21.39 11.23 -6.35
CA CYS A 781 -20.80 11.46 -5.02
C CYS A 781 -21.10 10.31 -4.05
N ASN A 782 -20.51 9.14 -4.32
CA ASN A 782 -20.77 7.87 -3.64
C ASN A 782 -20.73 7.95 -2.10
N GLY A 783 -19.80 8.71 -1.51
CA GLY A 783 -19.77 8.94 -0.06
C GLY A 783 -21.04 9.58 0.51
N LEU A 784 -21.64 10.55 -0.20
CA LEU A 784 -22.93 11.14 0.19
C LEU A 784 -24.10 10.18 -0.08
N GLN A 785 -24.02 9.34 -1.11
CA GLN A 785 -25.01 8.29 -1.36
C GLN A 785 -25.08 7.30 -0.19
N HIS A 786 -23.94 6.82 0.31
CA HIS A 786 -23.93 5.98 1.51
C HIS A 786 -24.48 6.71 2.74
N TYR A 787 -24.13 7.98 2.94
CA TYR A 787 -24.65 8.73 4.08
C TYR A 787 -26.17 8.99 4.00
N ALA A 788 -26.69 9.30 2.82
CA ALA A 788 -28.13 9.50 2.62
C ALA A 788 -28.92 8.20 2.87
N ALA A 789 -28.39 7.06 2.41
CA ALA A 789 -28.97 5.76 2.69
C ALA A 789 -28.90 5.39 4.18
N LEU A 790 -27.75 5.59 4.84
CA LEU A 790 -27.58 5.31 6.28
C LEU A 790 -28.46 6.22 7.16
N GLY A 791 -28.62 7.49 6.79
CA GLY A 791 -29.45 8.45 7.52
C GLY A 791 -30.95 8.34 7.21
N ALA A 792 -31.30 7.59 6.16
CA ALA A 792 -32.65 7.53 5.59
C ALA A 792 -33.26 8.93 5.37
N ASP A 793 -32.48 9.85 4.79
CA ASP A 793 -32.85 11.26 4.59
C ASP A 793 -33.32 11.49 3.13
N ASP A 794 -34.60 11.83 2.95
CA ASP A 794 -35.25 11.97 1.64
C ASP A 794 -34.67 13.10 0.78
N ASP A 795 -34.41 14.28 1.36
CA ASP A 795 -33.88 15.43 0.63
C ASP A 795 -32.43 15.20 0.22
N ALA A 796 -31.64 14.63 1.14
CA ALA A 796 -30.31 14.15 0.85
C ALA A 796 -30.33 13.10 -0.28
N ALA A 797 -31.18 12.07 -0.17
CA ALA A 797 -31.31 10.98 -1.13
C ALA A 797 -31.69 11.47 -2.54
N ARG A 798 -32.58 12.47 -2.64
CA ARG A 798 -32.93 13.12 -3.90
C ARG A 798 -31.73 13.82 -4.52
N SER A 799 -30.98 14.58 -3.72
CA SER A 799 -29.84 15.38 -4.21
C SER A 799 -28.69 14.54 -4.79
N VAL A 800 -28.58 13.27 -4.40
CA VAL A 800 -27.55 12.32 -4.84
C VAL A 800 -28.09 11.16 -5.68
N ASN A 801 -29.29 11.33 -6.25
CA ASN A 801 -29.92 10.40 -7.20
C ASN A 801 -30.20 8.99 -6.64
N LEU A 802 -30.43 8.85 -5.34
CA LEU A 802 -30.98 7.60 -4.79
C LEU A 802 -32.47 7.45 -5.11
N LEU A 803 -33.21 8.56 -5.07
CA LEU A 803 -34.61 8.58 -5.48
C LEU A 803 -34.75 8.66 -6.99
N PRO A 804 -35.73 7.96 -7.60
CA PRO A 804 -35.98 8.05 -9.02
C PRO A 804 -36.45 9.45 -9.41
N THR A 805 -35.78 10.06 -10.39
CA THR A 805 -36.11 11.37 -10.94
C THR A 805 -36.06 11.36 -12.46
N GLN A 806 -36.78 12.29 -13.09
CA GLN A 806 -36.77 12.46 -14.55
C GLN A 806 -35.44 13.03 -15.07
N GLU A 807 -34.79 13.88 -14.28
CA GLU A 807 -33.49 14.47 -14.58
C GLU A 807 -32.46 14.10 -13.52
N ARG A 808 -31.18 14.13 -13.92
CA ARG A 808 -30.05 13.89 -13.02
C ARG A 808 -29.86 15.09 -12.10
N ASN A 809 -29.96 14.89 -10.80
CA ASN A 809 -29.65 15.92 -9.81
C ASN A 809 -28.13 16.08 -9.65
N ASP A 810 -27.72 17.30 -9.33
CA ASP A 810 -26.33 17.66 -9.06
C ASP A 810 -26.21 18.29 -7.68
N VAL A 811 -25.79 17.48 -6.70
CA VAL A 811 -25.63 17.90 -5.30
C VAL A 811 -24.81 19.18 -5.14
N TYR A 812 -23.80 19.40 -5.98
CA TYR A 812 -22.96 20.59 -5.92
C TYR A 812 -23.74 21.86 -6.28
N SER A 813 -24.60 21.80 -7.30
CA SER A 813 -25.48 22.91 -7.68
C SER A 813 -26.57 23.15 -6.63
N SER A 814 -27.12 22.09 -6.03
CA SER A 814 -28.07 22.21 -4.92
C SER A 814 -27.44 22.92 -3.72
N VAL A 815 -26.23 22.53 -3.32
CA VAL A 815 -25.49 23.20 -2.24
C VAL A 815 -25.12 24.64 -2.62
N LEU A 816 -24.72 24.90 -3.87
CA LEU A 816 -24.40 26.24 -4.33
C LEU A 816 -25.58 27.19 -4.17
N ARG A 817 -26.79 26.76 -4.55
CA ARG A 817 -28.01 27.58 -4.42
C ARG A 817 -28.29 27.97 -2.96
N ILE A 818 -28.09 27.04 -2.02
CA ILE A 818 -28.23 27.31 -0.57
C ILE A 818 -27.16 28.33 -0.12
N VAL A 819 -25.92 28.16 -0.59
CA VAL A 819 -24.81 29.07 -0.27
C VAL A 819 -25.07 30.47 -0.83
N GLU A 820 -25.51 30.59 -2.08
CA GLU A 820 -25.87 31.87 -2.71
C GLU A 820 -26.95 32.59 -1.92
N GLY A 821 -28.01 31.89 -1.49
CA GLY A 821 -29.06 32.47 -0.66
C GLY A 821 -28.54 32.99 0.69
N LYS A 822 -27.68 32.22 1.37
CA LYS A 822 -27.08 32.65 2.65
C LYS A 822 -26.13 33.82 2.48
N VAL A 823 -25.28 33.80 1.46
CA VAL A 823 -24.36 34.90 1.17
C VAL A 823 -25.14 36.16 0.79
N ALA A 824 -26.21 36.05 0.01
CA ALA A 824 -27.08 37.18 -0.33
C ALA A 824 -27.69 37.82 0.93
N ASN A 825 -28.19 37.00 1.87
CA ASN A 825 -28.71 37.51 3.15
C ASN A 825 -27.62 38.24 3.96
N ASP A 826 -26.40 37.69 4.00
CA ASP A 826 -25.28 38.29 4.72
C ASP A 826 -24.78 39.60 4.08
N THR A 827 -25.05 39.87 2.79
CA THR A 827 -24.77 41.19 2.15
C THR A 827 -25.63 42.33 2.71
N SER A 828 -26.78 42.00 3.30
CA SER A 828 -27.69 42.97 3.93
C SER A 828 -27.54 43.01 5.45
N SER A 829 -26.50 42.37 5.99
CA SER A 829 -26.23 42.33 7.43
C SER A 829 -25.80 43.69 7.97
N GLY A 830 -26.23 44.01 9.20
CA GLY A 830 -25.80 45.22 9.92
C GLY A 830 -24.33 45.19 10.37
N ASP A 831 -23.66 44.04 10.33
CA ASP A 831 -22.22 43.93 10.57
C ASP A 831 -21.43 44.28 9.30
N LYS A 832 -20.81 45.46 9.28
CA LYS A 832 -20.02 45.98 8.16
C LYS A 832 -18.93 45.01 7.67
N LYS A 833 -18.33 44.23 8.57
CA LYS A 833 -17.27 43.29 8.22
C LYS A 833 -17.84 42.05 7.53
N LEU A 834 -18.96 41.53 8.04
CA LEU A 834 -19.67 40.41 7.43
C LEU A 834 -20.23 40.80 6.07
N GLN A 835 -20.85 41.97 5.96
CA GLN A 835 -21.33 42.55 4.70
C GLN A 835 -20.20 42.64 3.68
N ALA A 836 -19.05 43.22 4.03
CA ALA A 836 -17.92 43.34 3.11
C ALA A 836 -17.39 41.98 2.62
N LEU A 837 -17.34 40.97 3.51
CA LEU A 837 -16.96 39.60 3.14
C LEU A 837 -17.99 38.95 2.22
N ALA A 838 -19.27 39.09 2.52
CA ALA A 838 -20.37 38.52 1.75
C ALA A 838 -20.42 39.12 0.33
N THR A 839 -20.37 40.45 0.20
CA THR A 839 -20.39 41.14 -1.10
C THR A 839 -19.23 40.71 -1.99
N LYS A 840 -18.00 40.62 -1.45
CA LYS A 840 -16.86 40.14 -2.24
C LYS A 840 -16.97 38.66 -2.59
N SER A 841 -17.54 37.85 -1.70
CA SER A 841 -17.69 36.42 -1.92
C SER A 841 -18.74 36.10 -2.99
N GLN A 842 -19.82 36.89 -3.05
CA GLN A 842 -20.95 36.68 -3.97
C GLN A 842 -20.49 36.59 -5.43
N ALA A 843 -19.57 37.46 -5.85
CA ALA A 843 -19.03 37.47 -7.21
C ALA A 843 -18.13 36.26 -7.55
N LEU A 844 -17.65 35.53 -6.54
CA LEU A 844 -16.73 34.40 -6.71
C LEU A 844 -17.46 33.04 -6.68
N LEU A 845 -18.69 32.99 -6.20
CA LEU A 845 -19.44 31.75 -6.02
C LEU A 845 -19.64 31.05 -7.37
N SER A 846 -19.23 29.79 -7.41
CA SER A 846 -19.44 28.93 -8.57
C SER A 846 -19.40 27.47 -8.15
N ARG A 847 -20.01 26.60 -8.96
CA ARG A 847 -19.96 25.14 -8.75
C ARG A 847 -18.52 24.65 -8.65
N LYS A 848 -17.62 25.14 -9.51
CA LYS A 848 -16.20 24.78 -9.54
C LYS A 848 -15.49 25.14 -8.23
N LEU A 849 -15.80 26.31 -7.65
CA LEU A 849 -15.19 26.79 -6.41
C LEU A 849 -15.51 25.85 -5.23
N ILE A 850 -16.78 25.46 -5.07
CA ILE A 850 -17.23 24.74 -3.88
C ILE A 850 -17.15 23.21 -4.01
N LYS A 851 -17.07 22.66 -5.23
CA LYS A 851 -17.12 21.21 -5.51
C LYS A 851 -16.16 20.41 -4.64
N GLN A 852 -14.90 20.83 -4.55
CA GLN A 852 -13.87 20.11 -3.77
C GLN A 852 -14.20 20.08 -2.28
N THR A 853 -14.70 21.19 -1.73
CA THR A 853 -15.08 21.29 -0.31
C THR A 853 -16.32 20.45 0.00
N VAL A 854 -17.35 20.50 -0.85
CA VAL A 854 -18.54 19.65 -0.70
C VAL A 854 -18.17 18.17 -0.75
N MET A 855 -17.39 17.76 -1.75
CA MET A 855 -16.93 16.37 -1.92
C MET A 855 -16.08 15.87 -0.74
N THR A 856 -15.24 16.73 -0.15
CA THR A 856 -14.35 16.31 0.94
C THR A 856 -14.98 16.43 2.33
N THR A 857 -16.15 17.07 2.46
CA THR A 857 -16.82 17.24 3.76
C THR A 857 -17.29 15.92 4.34
N VAL A 858 -17.86 15.03 3.53
CA VAL A 858 -18.19 13.66 3.95
C VAL A 858 -16.97 12.84 4.37
N TYR A 859 -15.81 13.23 3.87
CA TYR A 859 -14.53 12.64 4.21
C TYR A 859 -13.80 13.42 5.31
N GLY A 860 -14.54 14.13 6.17
CA GLY A 860 -14.02 14.65 7.43
C GLY A 860 -13.11 15.86 7.29
N VAL A 861 -13.27 16.65 6.21
CA VAL A 861 -12.51 17.90 6.06
C VAL A 861 -12.79 18.83 7.24
N THR A 862 -11.73 19.32 7.87
CA THR A 862 -11.86 20.35 8.93
C THR A 862 -12.13 21.72 8.32
N PHE A 863 -12.71 22.65 9.10
CA PHE A 863 -12.89 24.05 8.69
C PHE A 863 -11.62 24.66 8.06
N PHE A 864 -10.47 24.51 8.71
CA PHE A 864 -9.20 25.00 8.17
C PHE A 864 -8.82 24.34 6.83
N GLY A 865 -9.09 23.04 6.69
CA GLY A 865 -8.87 22.32 5.42
C GLY A 865 -9.80 22.84 4.31
N ALA A 866 -11.07 23.07 4.63
CA ALA A 866 -12.05 23.66 3.72
C ALA A 866 -11.63 25.07 3.29
N SER A 867 -11.23 25.94 4.22
CA SER A 867 -10.74 27.29 3.91
C SER A 867 -9.57 27.26 2.92
N ARG A 868 -8.60 26.36 3.12
CA ARG A 868 -7.44 26.23 2.21
C ARG A 868 -7.82 25.69 0.83
N GLN A 869 -8.78 24.77 0.75
CA GLN A 869 -9.28 24.28 -0.54
C GLN A 869 -9.95 25.40 -1.32
N ILE A 870 -10.79 26.20 -0.67
CA ILE A 870 -11.45 27.33 -1.31
C ILE A 870 -10.43 28.40 -1.70
N GLU A 871 -9.47 28.74 -0.82
CA GLU A 871 -8.41 29.71 -1.10
C GLU A 871 -7.64 29.33 -2.38
N ALA A 872 -7.21 28.07 -2.51
CA ALA A 872 -6.50 27.60 -3.69
C ALA A 872 -7.33 27.73 -4.98
N ARG A 873 -8.66 27.63 -4.90
CA ARG A 873 -9.56 27.80 -6.05
C ARG A 873 -9.91 29.25 -6.32
N VAL A 874 -9.98 30.10 -5.30
CA VAL A 874 -10.08 31.55 -5.48
C VAL A 874 -8.86 32.03 -6.28
N ASP A 875 -7.66 31.57 -5.93
CA ASP A 875 -6.43 31.92 -6.66
C ASP A 875 -6.49 31.53 -8.15
N GLU A 876 -7.13 30.41 -8.49
CA GLU A 876 -7.34 29.99 -9.89
C GLU A 876 -8.33 30.90 -10.63
N VAL A 877 -9.38 31.37 -9.95
CA VAL A 877 -10.44 32.21 -10.54
C VAL A 877 -10.01 33.67 -10.67
N THR A 878 -9.21 34.17 -9.74
CA THR A 878 -8.76 35.57 -9.69
C THR A 878 -7.36 35.76 -10.27
N ARG A 879 -6.88 34.83 -11.09
CA ARG A 879 -5.50 34.78 -11.59
C ARG A 879 -5.15 35.97 -12.49
N GLU A 880 -6.14 36.54 -13.15
CA GLU A 880 -6.05 37.73 -14.03
C GLU A 880 -6.36 39.05 -13.30
N SER A 881 -6.85 38.97 -12.06
CA SER A 881 -7.20 40.14 -11.24
C SER A 881 -5.95 40.71 -10.56
N SER A 882 -5.80 42.05 -10.55
CA SER A 882 -4.64 42.69 -9.93
C SER A 882 -4.62 42.45 -8.41
N PRO A 883 -3.45 42.19 -7.78
CA PRO A 883 -3.35 42.01 -6.33
C PRO A 883 -3.87 43.21 -5.50
N LYS A 884 -4.05 44.37 -6.15
CA LYS A 884 -4.49 45.61 -5.53
C LYS A 884 -5.98 45.60 -5.14
N GLU A 885 -6.83 44.75 -5.75
CA GLU A 885 -8.27 44.66 -5.44
C GLU A 885 -8.56 44.02 -4.06
N PHE A 886 -7.61 43.28 -3.50
CA PHE A 886 -7.72 42.62 -2.19
C PHE A 886 -7.06 43.40 -1.03
N LYS A 887 -6.72 44.69 -1.23
CA LYS A 887 -6.01 45.50 -0.21
C LYS A 887 -6.68 45.56 1.16
N GLU A 888 -8.01 45.49 1.23
CA GLU A 888 -8.77 45.62 2.48
C GLU A 888 -9.10 44.28 3.18
N LEU A 889 -9.15 43.17 2.44
CA LEU A 889 -9.53 41.85 2.97
C LEU A 889 -8.62 40.77 2.35
N SER A 890 -7.97 39.98 3.20
CA SER A 890 -7.13 38.87 2.75
C SER A 890 -7.96 37.76 2.09
N ARG A 891 -7.37 37.07 1.11
CA ARG A 891 -8.02 35.93 0.43
C ARG A 891 -8.43 34.83 1.41
N MET A 892 -7.61 34.55 2.41
CA MET A 892 -7.92 33.58 3.46
C MET A 892 -9.18 33.96 4.26
N GLN A 893 -9.45 35.26 4.49
CA GLN A 893 -10.68 35.69 5.16
C GLN A 893 -11.92 35.40 4.30
N ILE A 894 -11.85 35.70 3.00
CA ILE A 894 -12.92 35.40 2.03
C ILE A 894 -13.14 33.89 1.95
N ALA A 895 -12.07 33.12 1.74
CA ALA A 895 -12.13 31.67 1.65
C ALA A 895 -12.66 31.03 2.93
N SER A 896 -12.29 31.54 4.10
CA SER A 896 -12.79 31.06 5.39
C SER A 896 -14.27 31.37 5.59
N TYR A 897 -14.73 32.53 5.15
CA TYR A 897 -16.16 32.86 5.18
C TYR A 897 -16.96 31.91 4.28
N ILE A 898 -16.57 31.77 3.00
CA ILE A 898 -17.24 30.86 2.05
C ILE A 898 -17.22 29.42 2.60
N ALA A 899 -16.08 28.95 3.12
CA ALA A 899 -15.97 27.62 3.72
C ALA A 899 -16.96 27.44 4.89
N SER A 900 -17.14 28.46 5.72
CA SER A 900 -18.10 28.41 6.83
C SER A 900 -19.53 28.27 6.32
N VAL A 901 -19.90 29.00 5.27
CA VAL A 901 -21.26 28.97 4.70
C VAL A 901 -21.51 27.65 3.97
N VAL A 902 -20.52 27.14 3.21
CA VAL A 902 -20.59 25.82 2.55
C VAL A 902 -20.77 24.71 3.57
N LEU A 903 -19.96 24.68 4.64
CA LEU A 903 -20.06 23.64 5.69
C LEU A 903 -21.39 23.69 6.43
N LYS A 904 -21.94 24.88 6.69
CA LYS A 904 -23.28 25.02 7.27
C LYS A 904 -24.37 24.50 6.31
N SER A 905 -24.26 24.80 5.03
CA SER A 905 -25.25 24.43 4.01
C SER A 905 -25.29 22.93 3.75
N ILE A 906 -24.14 22.26 3.70
CA ILE A 906 -24.11 20.80 3.55
C ILE A 906 -24.59 20.09 4.83
N THR A 907 -24.33 20.67 6.01
CA THR A 907 -24.83 20.11 7.28
C THR A 907 -26.36 20.16 7.35
N GLU A 908 -26.97 21.22 6.83
CA GLU A 908 -28.42 21.35 6.73
C GLU A 908 -29.03 20.35 5.74
N LEU A 909 -28.45 20.22 4.55
CA LEU A 909 -28.93 19.28 3.52
C LEU A 909 -28.71 17.80 3.89
N PHE A 910 -27.74 17.50 4.76
CA PHE A 910 -27.40 16.13 5.18
C PHE A 910 -27.44 16.01 6.71
N ALA A 911 -28.55 16.42 7.32
CA ALA A 911 -28.72 16.43 8.77
C ALA A 911 -28.65 15.01 9.37
N GLY A 912 -29.24 14.01 8.70
CA GLY A 912 -29.13 12.61 9.11
C GLY A 912 -27.68 12.11 9.11
N ALA A 913 -26.93 12.43 8.05
CA ALA A 913 -25.51 12.11 7.94
C ALA A 913 -24.68 12.74 9.05
N LYS A 914 -24.96 14.01 9.37
CA LYS A 914 -24.27 14.73 10.46
C LYS A 914 -24.52 14.05 11.81
N THR A 915 -25.76 13.64 12.07
CA THR A 915 -26.13 12.94 13.31
C THR A 915 -25.36 11.63 13.46
N ILE A 916 -25.23 10.85 12.37
CA ILE A 916 -24.42 9.62 12.35
C ILE A 916 -22.93 9.92 12.57
N GLN A 917 -22.38 10.94 11.91
CA GLN A 917 -20.98 11.35 12.11
C GLN A 917 -20.69 11.75 13.56
N ASP A 918 -21.58 12.51 14.18
CA ASP A 918 -21.44 12.93 15.57
C ASP A 918 -21.58 11.74 16.53
N TRP A 919 -22.48 10.79 16.23
CA TRP A 919 -22.58 9.53 16.96
C TRP A 919 -21.30 8.69 16.86
N LEU A 920 -20.75 8.52 15.66
CA LEU A 920 -19.49 7.83 15.41
C LEU A 920 -18.33 8.45 16.20
N ILE A 921 -18.19 9.78 16.14
CA ILE A 921 -17.12 10.50 16.83
C ILE A 921 -17.23 10.31 18.34
N ARG A 922 -18.42 10.45 18.92
CA ARG A 922 -18.62 10.31 20.38
C ARG A 922 -18.34 8.90 20.86
N ASN A 923 -18.82 7.88 20.15
CA ASN A 923 -18.51 6.49 20.50
C ASN A 923 -17.04 6.14 20.29
N CYS A 924 -16.38 6.68 19.26
CA CYS A 924 -14.94 6.50 19.10
C CYS A 924 -14.15 7.11 20.25
N ILE A 925 -14.46 8.36 20.67
CA ILE A 925 -13.86 8.98 21.84
C ILE A 925 -14.05 8.08 23.07
N ARG A 926 -15.22 7.46 23.23
CA ARG A 926 -15.48 6.52 24.32
C ARG A 926 -14.58 5.28 24.23
N CYS A 927 -14.54 4.63 23.07
CA CYS A 927 -13.76 3.42 22.82
C CYS A 927 -12.25 3.64 23.02
N ILE A 928 -11.69 4.70 22.42
CA ILE A 928 -10.23 4.96 22.47
C ILE A 928 -9.75 5.48 23.83
N ASN A 929 -10.66 6.04 24.64
CA ASN A 929 -10.39 6.46 26.02
C ASN A 929 -10.71 5.40 27.08
N SER A 930 -10.97 4.16 26.65
CA SER A 930 -11.20 3.05 27.56
C SER A 930 -9.89 2.43 28.05
N PHE A 931 -9.97 1.73 29.19
CA PHE A 931 -8.88 1.03 29.86
C PHE A 931 -9.28 -0.41 30.14
N GLU A 932 -8.40 -1.36 29.87
CA GLU A 932 -8.60 -2.77 30.19
C GLU A 932 -7.46 -3.27 31.07
N ALA A 933 -7.77 -4.08 32.09
CA ALA A 933 -6.77 -4.58 33.03
C ALA A 933 -5.60 -5.30 32.34
N LYS A 934 -5.90 -6.07 31.29
CA LYS A 934 -4.89 -6.80 30.50
C LYS A 934 -3.90 -5.88 29.80
N ASP A 935 -4.38 -4.76 29.24
CA ASP A 935 -3.51 -3.79 28.56
C ASP A 935 -2.57 -3.12 29.57
N LEU A 936 -3.05 -2.84 30.78
CA LEU A 936 -2.26 -2.19 31.84
C LEU A 936 -1.14 -3.07 32.39
N ALA A 937 -1.26 -4.40 32.32
CA ALA A 937 -0.20 -5.32 32.74
C ALA A 937 1.11 -5.12 31.94
N SER A 938 1.04 -4.50 30.76
CA SER A 938 2.21 -4.18 29.93
C SER A 938 2.92 -2.88 30.33
N PHE A 939 2.44 -2.15 31.36
CA PHE A 939 2.98 -0.87 31.80
C PHE A 939 3.31 -0.88 33.30
N GLU A 940 4.54 -0.54 33.67
CA GLU A 940 4.96 -0.45 35.08
C GLU A 940 4.31 0.77 35.77
N ASP A 941 4.44 1.96 35.16
CA ASP A 941 3.88 3.22 35.65
C ASP A 941 2.82 3.78 34.67
N PHE A 942 1.55 3.42 34.88
CA PHE A 942 0.44 3.92 34.09
C PHE A 942 -0.24 5.13 34.74
N ASP A 943 -0.53 6.16 33.94
CA ASP A 943 -1.20 7.38 34.39
C ASP A 943 -2.56 7.54 33.69
N PHE A 944 -3.65 7.29 34.41
CA PHE A 944 -5.03 7.36 33.89
C PHE A 944 -5.41 8.78 33.46
N PHE A 945 -4.78 9.80 34.04
CA PHE A 945 -5.01 11.21 33.71
C PHE A 945 -4.13 11.71 32.55
N SER A 946 -3.24 10.86 32.02
CA SER A 946 -2.42 11.20 30.86
C SER A 946 -3.28 11.38 29.62
N SER A 947 -2.81 12.14 28.63
CA SER A 947 -3.40 12.20 27.29
C SER A 947 -2.99 11.02 26.39
N LYS A 948 -2.10 10.14 26.86
CA LYS A 948 -1.65 8.96 26.11
C LYS A 948 -2.71 7.86 26.14
N ARG A 949 -3.06 7.32 24.98
CA ARG A 949 -3.98 6.20 24.79
C ARG A 949 -3.36 5.18 23.85
N TYR A 950 -3.73 3.91 23.96
CA TYR A 950 -3.04 2.83 23.23
C TYR A 950 -3.96 1.97 22.37
N ARG A 951 -5.29 2.03 22.57
CA ARG A 951 -6.28 1.27 21.80
C ARG A 951 -6.77 2.09 20.59
N PRO A 952 -6.53 1.65 19.34
CA PRO A 952 -7.09 2.32 18.17
C PRO A 952 -8.57 1.95 18.01
N MET A 953 -9.28 2.73 17.18
CA MET A 953 -10.60 2.33 16.73
C MET A 953 -10.48 1.20 15.70
N MET A 954 -11.33 0.17 15.83
CA MET A 954 -11.41 -0.97 14.92
C MET A 954 -12.83 -1.50 14.81
N TRP A 955 -13.17 -2.08 13.67
CA TRP A 955 -14.47 -2.74 13.43
C TRP A 955 -14.34 -3.83 12.37
N SER A 956 -15.31 -4.73 12.31
CA SER A 956 -15.44 -5.67 11.21
C SER A 956 -16.22 -5.02 10.08
N SER A 957 -15.67 -5.07 8.87
CA SER A 957 -16.49 -4.84 7.68
C SER A 957 -17.54 -5.96 7.58
N LEU A 958 -18.65 -5.72 6.85
CA LEU A 958 -19.68 -6.74 6.63
C LEU A 958 -19.20 -7.94 5.82
N SER A 959 -18.08 -7.81 5.08
CA SER A 959 -17.43 -8.95 4.42
C SER A 959 -16.55 -9.77 5.38
N GLY A 960 -16.40 -9.37 6.64
CA GLY A 960 -15.52 -10.02 7.62
C GLY A 960 -14.07 -9.52 7.60
N PHE A 961 -13.72 -8.58 6.71
CA PHE A 961 -12.40 -7.98 6.68
C PHE A 961 -12.17 -7.04 7.90
N PRO A 962 -11.02 -7.16 8.61
CA PRO A 962 -10.72 -6.36 9.79
C PRO A 962 -10.26 -4.95 9.41
N VAL A 963 -10.99 -3.92 9.85
CA VAL A 963 -10.59 -2.52 9.66
C VAL A 963 -10.01 -2.00 10.96
N VAL A 964 -8.69 -1.78 10.99
CA VAL A 964 -7.95 -1.30 12.17
C VAL A 964 -7.24 0.00 11.82
N GLN A 965 -7.54 1.10 12.53
CA GLN A 965 -6.93 2.39 12.24
C GLN A 965 -5.45 2.47 12.71
N PRO A 966 -4.45 2.58 11.80
CA PRO A 966 -3.03 2.46 12.15
C PRO A 966 -2.44 3.76 12.73
N TYR A 967 -3.25 4.71 13.18
CA TYR A 967 -2.79 6.05 13.53
C TYR A 967 -2.22 6.11 14.95
N LYS A 968 -0.90 5.93 15.05
CA LYS A 968 -0.13 6.03 16.29
C LYS A 968 1.13 6.87 16.14
N HIS A 969 1.69 7.27 17.28
CA HIS A 969 3.00 7.90 17.38
C HIS A 969 4.08 6.82 17.47
N ASP A 970 4.80 6.61 16.38
CA ASP A 970 5.90 5.65 16.36
C ASP A 970 7.10 6.16 17.17
N PRO A 971 7.63 5.37 18.12
CA PRO A 971 8.87 5.69 18.82
C PRO A 971 10.03 5.86 17.83
N ARG A 972 10.91 6.81 18.11
CA ARG A 972 12.13 7.03 17.30
C ARG A 972 13.30 6.25 17.91
N LYS A 973 14.15 5.68 17.06
CA LYS A 973 15.42 5.08 17.42
C LYS A 973 16.54 5.72 16.60
N GLU A 974 17.67 5.99 17.25
CA GLU A 974 18.89 6.48 16.63
C GLU A 974 19.90 5.33 16.51
N ILE A 975 20.50 5.17 15.33
CA ILE A 975 21.62 4.26 15.09
C ILE A 975 22.83 5.09 14.68
N VAL A 976 23.94 4.89 15.38
CA VAL A 976 25.23 5.50 15.05
C VAL A 976 25.89 4.64 13.96
N THR A 977 26.13 5.22 12.79
CA THR A 977 26.82 4.56 11.66
C THR A 977 28.13 5.28 11.34
N PRO A 978 29.05 4.67 10.55
CA PRO A 978 30.25 5.35 10.07
C PRO A 978 29.98 6.58 9.20
N LEU A 979 28.79 6.69 8.62
CA LEU A 979 28.36 7.83 7.82
C LEU A 979 27.87 8.98 8.70
N GLN A 980 26.87 8.72 9.54
CA GLN A 980 26.24 9.68 10.44
C GLN A 980 25.30 8.99 11.46
N LYS A 981 24.66 9.78 12.32
CA LYS A 981 23.57 9.32 13.18
C LYS A 981 22.27 9.26 12.38
N ILE A 982 21.73 8.06 12.19
CA ILE A 982 20.51 7.84 11.42
C ILE A 982 19.35 7.58 12.38
N THR A 983 18.35 8.45 12.32
CA THR A 983 17.12 8.33 13.13
C THR A 983 15.99 7.77 12.29
N PHE A 984 15.33 6.74 12.79
CA PHE A 984 14.17 6.12 12.13
C PHE A 984 13.04 5.83 13.11
N ARG A 985 11.84 5.58 12.57
CA ARG A 985 10.62 5.26 13.34
C ARG A 985 10.47 3.74 13.49
N GLN A 986 10.28 3.27 14.72
CA GLN A 986 10.06 1.85 15.04
C GLN A 986 8.57 1.52 14.99
N LYS A 987 8.07 1.12 13.82
CA LYS A 987 6.64 0.82 13.60
C LYS A 987 6.10 -0.32 14.47
N THR A 988 6.92 -1.34 14.73
CA THR A 988 6.51 -2.53 15.52
C THR A 988 6.54 -2.29 17.03
N LYS A 989 6.99 -1.11 17.50
CA LYS A 989 7.06 -0.80 18.93
C LYS A 989 5.76 -0.15 19.39
N LEU A 990 5.32 -0.47 20.61
CA LEU A 990 4.13 0.12 21.19
C LEU A 990 4.27 1.64 21.32
N GLY A 991 3.40 2.34 20.60
CA GLY A 991 3.27 3.79 20.61
C GLY A 991 1.85 4.17 20.99
N HIS A 992 1.67 5.34 21.61
CA HIS A 992 0.35 5.86 21.89
C HIS A 992 -0.34 6.32 20.59
N ILE A 993 -1.65 6.18 20.51
CA ILE A 993 -2.45 6.55 19.34
C ILE A 993 -2.43 8.07 19.12
N ASN A 994 -2.58 8.48 17.87
CA ASN A 994 -2.85 9.88 17.54
C ASN A 994 -4.36 10.12 17.61
N ILE A 995 -4.85 10.56 18.78
CA ILE A 995 -6.29 10.76 19.06
C ILE A 995 -6.96 11.65 18.01
N ARG A 996 -6.32 12.78 17.65
CA ARG A 996 -6.87 13.71 16.64
C ARG A 996 -7.05 13.03 15.29
N LYS A 997 -6.06 12.24 14.84
CA LYS A 997 -6.14 11.55 13.55
C LYS A 997 -7.14 10.40 13.58
N GLN A 998 -7.25 9.65 14.68
CA GLN A 998 -8.27 8.61 14.88
C GLN A 998 -9.68 9.17 14.72
N ILE A 999 -9.99 10.25 15.44
CA ILE A 999 -11.31 10.90 15.39
C ILE A 999 -11.61 11.45 13.99
N ASN A 1000 -10.70 12.25 13.43
CA ASN A 1000 -10.94 12.92 12.15
C ASN A 1000 -11.06 11.95 10.96
N ALA A 1001 -10.43 10.78 11.04
CA ALA A 1001 -10.43 9.79 9.97
C ALA A 1001 -11.48 8.68 10.17
N LEU A 1002 -12.21 8.65 11.29
CA LEU A 1002 -13.22 7.63 11.56
C LEU A 1002 -14.34 7.58 10.52
N ALA A 1003 -15.13 8.64 10.44
CA ALA A 1003 -16.25 8.76 9.50
C ALA A 1003 -15.79 8.45 8.05
N PRO A 1004 -14.68 9.03 7.56
CA PRO A 1004 -14.14 8.72 6.24
C PRO A 1004 -13.78 7.24 6.07
N ASN A 1005 -13.07 6.65 7.02
CA ASN A 1005 -12.63 5.26 6.92
C ASN A 1005 -13.81 4.29 7.00
N PHE A 1006 -14.85 4.62 7.76
CA PHE A 1006 -16.08 3.83 7.85
C PHE A 1006 -16.83 3.82 6.51
N ILE A 1007 -17.08 4.99 5.91
CA ILE A 1007 -17.70 5.08 4.57
C ILE A 1007 -16.84 4.40 3.50
N HIS A 1008 -15.52 4.58 3.55
CA HIS A 1008 -14.57 3.86 2.68
C HIS A 1008 -14.45 2.35 2.95
N SER A 1009 -15.09 1.83 3.98
CA SER A 1009 -15.24 0.37 4.14
C SER A 1009 -16.55 -0.11 3.51
N LEU A 1010 -17.58 0.74 3.47
CA LEU A 1010 -18.85 0.45 2.80
C LEU A 1010 -18.74 0.55 1.27
N ASP A 1011 -18.03 1.55 0.75
CA ASP A 1011 -17.76 1.67 -0.70
C ASP A 1011 -17.01 0.42 -1.23
N ALA A 1012 -16.06 -0.08 -0.44
CA ALA A 1012 -15.28 -1.26 -0.73
C ALA A 1012 -16.15 -2.52 -0.74
N ILE A 1013 -17.05 -2.68 0.23
CA ILE A 1013 -17.99 -3.80 0.27
C ILE A 1013 -18.95 -3.75 -0.93
N HIS A 1014 -19.51 -2.57 -1.26
CA HIS A 1014 -20.42 -2.42 -2.40
C HIS A 1014 -19.72 -2.79 -3.72
N LEU A 1015 -18.48 -2.37 -3.92
CA LEU A 1015 -17.65 -2.79 -5.05
C LEU A 1015 -17.44 -4.30 -5.07
N GLN A 1016 -17.05 -4.91 -3.94
CA GLN A 1016 -16.80 -6.36 -3.85
C GLN A 1016 -18.07 -7.18 -4.16
N MET A 1017 -19.22 -6.77 -3.61
CA MET A 1017 -20.52 -7.38 -3.86
C MET A 1017 -20.90 -7.28 -5.34
N THR A 1018 -20.79 -6.09 -5.93
CA THR A 1018 -21.06 -5.84 -7.35
C THR A 1018 -20.14 -6.67 -8.24
N CYS A 1019 -18.85 -6.77 -7.90
CA CYS A 1019 -17.87 -7.57 -8.65
C CYS A 1019 -18.24 -9.07 -8.67
N LEU A 1020 -18.62 -9.62 -7.52
CA LEU A 1020 -19.00 -11.04 -7.43
C LEU A 1020 -20.32 -11.31 -8.17
N ALA A 1021 -21.30 -10.41 -8.07
CA ALA A 1021 -22.55 -10.51 -8.81
C ALA A 1021 -22.35 -10.37 -10.33
N ALA A 1022 -21.51 -9.42 -10.76
CA ALA A 1022 -21.14 -9.25 -12.16
C ALA A 1022 -20.42 -10.50 -12.72
N LYS A 1023 -19.49 -11.09 -11.95
CA LYS A 1023 -18.86 -12.36 -12.31
C LYS A 1023 -19.87 -13.51 -12.43
N GLY A 1024 -20.84 -13.59 -11.52
CA GLY A 1024 -21.93 -14.58 -11.60
C GLY A 1024 -22.85 -14.38 -12.82
N ALA A 1025 -22.92 -13.17 -13.35
CA ALA A 1025 -23.67 -12.80 -14.54
C ALA A 1025 -22.82 -12.79 -15.84
N ASP A 1026 -21.57 -13.25 -15.79
CA ASP A 1026 -20.63 -13.28 -16.91
C ASP A 1026 -20.34 -11.88 -17.54
N ILE A 1027 -20.28 -10.87 -16.67
CA ILE A 1027 -20.00 -9.48 -17.04
C ILE A 1027 -18.55 -9.15 -16.72
N SER A 1028 -17.82 -8.66 -17.72
CA SER A 1028 -16.49 -8.07 -17.53
C SER A 1028 -16.58 -6.87 -16.58
N PHE A 1029 -15.96 -6.97 -15.41
CA PHE A 1029 -16.06 -5.94 -14.38
C PHE A 1029 -14.70 -5.40 -13.97
N ALA A 1030 -14.49 -4.11 -14.20
CA ALA A 1030 -13.39 -3.35 -13.61
C ALA A 1030 -13.93 -2.22 -12.73
N ALA A 1031 -13.11 -1.74 -11.80
CA ALA A 1031 -13.51 -0.63 -10.96
C ALA A 1031 -12.32 0.28 -10.62
N VAL A 1032 -12.59 1.59 -10.63
CA VAL A 1032 -11.79 2.61 -9.97
C VAL A 1032 -12.61 3.15 -8.81
N HIS A 1033 -12.62 2.39 -7.72
CA HIS A 1033 -13.44 2.69 -6.54
C HIS A 1033 -14.93 2.83 -6.87
N ASP A 1034 -15.47 4.04 -6.95
CA ASP A 1034 -16.88 4.34 -7.20
C ASP A 1034 -17.22 4.55 -8.70
N SER A 1035 -16.28 4.19 -9.58
CA SER A 1035 -16.46 4.13 -11.03
C SER A 1035 -16.37 2.68 -11.50
N PHE A 1036 -17.46 2.13 -12.03
CA PHE A 1036 -17.58 0.72 -12.42
C PHE A 1036 -17.65 0.56 -13.93
N TRP A 1037 -16.81 -0.30 -14.50
CA TRP A 1037 -16.60 -0.37 -15.94
C TRP A 1037 -16.93 -1.76 -16.48
N THR A 1038 -17.52 -1.80 -17.68
CA THR A 1038 -17.87 -3.02 -18.41
C THR A 1038 -17.93 -2.76 -19.93
N HIS A 1039 -18.23 -3.77 -20.74
CA HIS A 1039 -18.53 -3.60 -22.16
C HIS A 1039 -19.82 -2.80 -22.36
N ALA A 1040 -19.90 -2.07 -23.48
CA ALA A 1040 -21.06 -1.24 -23.80
C ALA A 1040 -22.41 -2.01 -23.82
N SER A 1041 -22.39 -3.28 -24.24
CA SER A 1041 -23.56 -4.16 -24.25
C SER A 1041 -24.05 -4.56 -22.86
N ASP A 1042 -23.16 -4.58 -21.86
CA ASP A 1042 -23.43 -5.08 -20.51
C ASP A 1042 -23.81 -3.97 -19.52
N VAL A 1043 -23.79 -2.69 -19.95
CA VAL A 1043 -23.97 -1.52 -19.07
C VAL A 1043 -25.30 -1.55 -18.33
N GLU A 1044 -26.39 -1.91 -19.00
CA GLU A 1044 -27.72 -1.94 -18.37
C GLU A 1044 -27.83 -3.05 -17.32
N THR A 1045 -27.29 -4.23 -17.63
CA THR A 1045 -27.23 -5.35 -16.70
C THR A 1045 -26.37 -4.99 -15.49
N LEU A 1046 -25.20 -4.37 -15.71
CA LEU A 1046 -24.36 -3.90 -14.62
C LEU A 1046 -25.07 -2.82 -13.79
N SER A 1047 -25.73 -1.85 -14.42
CA SER A 1047 -26.50 -0.80 -13.73
C SER A 1047 -27.59 -1.38 -12.82
N ARG A 1048 -28.24 -2.46 -13.23
CA ARG A 1048 -29.20 -3.20 -12.38
C ARG A 1048 -28.49 -3.85 -11.19
N VAL A 1049 -27.41 -4.61 -11.43
CA VAL A 1049 -26.63 -5.28 -10.38
C VAL A 1049 -26.10 -4.28 -9.35
N ILE A 1050 -25.59 -3.12 -9.77
CA ILE A 1050 -25.10 -2.06 -8.89
C ILE A 1050 -26.19 -1.61 -7.90
N ARG A 1051 -27.42 -1.41 -8.38
CA ARG A 1051 -28.57 -1.01 -7.56
C ARG A 1051 -29.01 -2.13 -6.61
N GLU A 1052 -29.11 -3.36 -7.12
CA GLU A 1052 -29.47 -4.54 -6.32
C GLU A 1052 -28.50 -4.74 -5.15
N GLU A 1053 -27.19 -4.70 -5.41
CA GLU A 1053 -26.17 -4.87 -4.37
C GLU A 1053 -26.10 -3.69 -3.40
N PHE A 1054 -26.38 -2.46 -3.85
CA PHE A 1054 -26.47 -1.29 -2.96
C PHE A 1054 -27.65 -1.43 -1.99
N VAL A 1055 -28.83 -1.81 -2.50
CA VAL A 1055 -30.03 -2.04 -1.70
C VAL A 1055 -29.79 -3.17 -0.71
N ARG A 1056 -29.21 -4.30 -1.15
CA ARG A 1056 -28.86 -5.42 -0.28
C ARG A 1056 -27.91 -5.02 0.84
N LEU A 1057 -26.92 -4.18 0.53
CA LEU A 1057 -25.97 -3.67 1.52
C LEU A 1057 -26.68 -2.82 2.58
N HIS A 1058 -27.48 -1.84 2.17
CA HIS A 1058 -28.13 -0.89 3.09
C HIS A 1058 -29.38 -1.42 3.79
N GLN A 1059 -29.96 -2.53 3.32
CA GLN A 1059 -30.93 -3.32 4.08
C GLN A 1059 -30.29 -4.15 5.19
N SER A 1060 -28.96 -4.29 5.18
CA SER A 1060 -28.23 -4.91 6.29
C SER A 1060 -28.14 -3.92 7.45
N SER A 1061 -28.28 -4.37 8.70
CA SER A 1061 -28.20 -3.50 9.89
C SER A 1061 -26.78 -2.94 10.13
N ILE A 1062 -26.30 -2.02 9.29
CA ILE A 1062 -24.90 -1.54 9.27
C ILE A 1062 -24.53 -0.83 10.58
N ILE A 1063 -25.34 0.14 11.01
CA ILE A 1063 -25.08 0.95 12.21
C ILE A 1063 -25.19 0.09 13.48
N GLU A 1064 -26.20 -0.77 13.54
CA GLU A 1064 -26.38 -1.74 14.62
C GLU A 1064 -25.17 -2.68 14.73
N ASN A 1065 -24.73 -3.26 13.61
CA ASN A 1065 -23.55 -4.14 13.57
C ASN A 1065 -22.28 -3.44 14.05
N LEU A 1066 -22.07 -2.19 13.64
CA LEU A 1066 -20.94 -1.39 14.13
C LEU A 1066 -21.06 -1.12 15.64
N ARG A 1067 -22.26 -0.81 16.12
CA ARG A 1067 -22.51 -0.60 17.55
C ARG A 1067 -22.22 -1.86 18.36
N GLU A 1068 -22.63 -3.02 17.87
CA GLU A 1068 -22.34 -4.31 18.50
C GLU A 1068 -20.84 -4.64 18.48
N ASP A 1069 -20.13 -4.34 17.39
CA ASP A 1069 -18.66 -4.45 17.34
C ASP A 1069 -17.98 -3.56 18.40
N MET A 1070 -18.46 -2.31 18.55
CA MET A 1070 -17.97 -1.37 19.58
C MET A 1070 -18.21 -1.91 20.98
N LYS A 1071 -19.43 -2.36 21.29
CA LYS A 1071 -19.75 -2.96 22.61
C LYS A 1071 -18.88 -4.17 22.87
N TYR A 1072 -18.79 -5.07 21.90
CA TYR A 1072 -18.06 -6.32 22.04
C TYR A 1072 -16.56 -6.08 22.27
N SER A 1073 -15.95 -5.19 21.50
CA SER A 1073 -14.52 -4.83 21.63
C SER A 1073 -14.18 -4.12 22.94
N ASN A 1074 -15.19 -3.57 23.62
CA ASN A 1074 -15.04 -2.83 24.88
C ASN A 1074 -15.71 -3.52 26.09
N ARG A 1075 -16.17 -4.78 25.95
CA ARG A 1075 -16.92 -5.50 27.00
C ARG A 1075 -16.21 -5.65 28.34
N ASN A 1076 -14.87 -5.68 28.33
CA ASN A 1076 -14.03 -5.77 29.52
C ASN A 1076 -13.29 -4.45 29.80
N ALA A 1077 -13.66 -3.37 29.10
CA ALA A 1077 -12.99 -2.09 29.18
C ALA A 1077 -13.83 -1.11 30.01
N PHE A 1078 -13.14 -0.20 30.68
CA PHE A 1078 -13.69 0.76 31.62
C PHE A 1078 -13.28 2.18 31.24
N GLN A 1079 -14.10 3.16 31.59
CA GLN A 1079 -13.86 4.56 31.31
C GLN A 1079 -13.71 5.35 32.59
N LEU A 1080 -12.79 6.31 32.55
CA LEU A 1080 -12.63 7.29 33.62
C LEU A 1080 -13.79 8.30 33.55
N VAL A 1081 -14.62 8.29 34.59
CA VAL A 1081 -15.73 9.23 34.78
C VAL A 1081 -15.60 9.95 36.12
N TRP A 1082 -16.33 11.03 36.28
CA TRP A 1082 -16.28 11.91 37.44
C TRP A 1082 -17.63 11.96 38.13
N VAL A 1083 -17.65 11.79 39.44
CA VAL A 1083 -18.83 11.93 40.29
C VAL A 1083 -18.72 13.17 41.15
N GLU A 1084 -19.78 13.97 41.20
CA GLU A 1084 -19.79 15.21 41.97
C GLU A 1084 -19.94 14.94 43.47
N ASN A 1085 -19.01 15.48 44.28
CA ASN A 1085 -18.90 15.13 45.70
C ASN A 1085 -20.06 15.69 46.54
N HIS A 1086 -20.58 16.87 46.20
CA HIS A 1086 -21.57 17.54 47.04
C HIS A 1086 -22.97 16.92 46.91
N CYS A 1087 -23.33 16.45 45.72
CA CYS A 1087 -24.61 15.78 45.43
C CYS A 1087 -24.64 14.32 45.85
N ASN A 1088 -23.49 13.65 45.99
CA ASN A 1088 -23.38 12.19 46.17
C ASN A 1088 -22.61 11.82 47.44
N LYS A 1089 -22.92 12.42 48.59
CA LYS A 1089 -22.12 12.26 49.83
C LYS A 1089 -22.06 10.81 50.31
N ASP A 1090 -23.18 10.10 50.31
CA ASP A 1090 -23.28 8.73 50.83
C ASP A 1090 -22.47 7.75 49.97
N PHE A 1091 -22.64 7.84 48.64
CA PHE A 1091 -21.83 7.11 47.66
C PHE A 1091 -20.31 7.34 47.87
N ILE A 1092 -19.88 8.59 48.07
CA ILE A 1092 -18.47 8.92 48.26
C ILE A 1092 -17.95 8.40 49.61
N GLN A 1093 -18.76 8.37 50.66
CA GLN A 1093 -18.35 7.79 51.96
C GLN A 1093 -18.11 6.28 51.84
N GLU A 1094 -19.04 5.54 51.24
CA GLU A 1094 -18.91 4.09 51.02
C GLU A 1094 -17.73 3.76 50.09
N LEU A 1095 -17.57 4.50 48.99
CA LEU A 1095 -16.43 4.34 48.07
C LEU A 1095 -15.09 4.58 48.77
N ASN A 1096 -15.01 5.57 49.67
CA ASN A 1096 -13.79 5.83 50.41
C ASN A 1096 -13.51 4.76 51.47
N ALA A 1097 -14.54 4.22 52.14
CA ALA A 1097 -14.38 3.11 53.06
C ALA A 1097 -13.80 1.87 52.34
N LEU A 1098 -14.32 1.58 51.15
CA LEU A 1098 -13.83 0.52 50.27
C LEU A 1098 -12.37 0.71 49.89
N ARG A 1099 -11.97 1.91 49.46
CA ARG A 1099 -10.57 2.24 49.13
C ARG A 1099 -9.63 2.11 50.33
N VAL A 1100 -10.08 2.48 51.55
CA VAL A 1100 -9.27 2.39 52.79
C VAL A 1100 -9.05 0.94 53.22
N GLN A 1101 -10.06 0.07 53.06
CA GLN A 1101 -9.97 -1.37 53.38
C GLN A 1101 -8.82 -2.08 52.62
N HIS A 1102 -8.42 -1.54 51.47
CA HIS A 1102 -7.33 -2.06 50.64
C HIS A 1102 -5.98 -1.34 50.86
N ASN A 1103 -5.74 -0.77 52.05
CA ASN A 1103 -4.48 -0.12 52.45
C ASN A 1103 -4.05 1.07 51.56
N LEU A 1104 -4.97 1.72 50.85
CA LEU A 1104 -4.69 2.92 50.07
C LEU A 1104 -4.64 4.16 51.00
N LYS A 1105 -3.45 4.57 51.43
CA LYS A 1105 -3.28 5.74 52.31
C LYS A 1105 -3.80 7.02 51.65
N LYS A 1106 -4.71 7.74 52.31
CA LYS A 1106 -5.20 9.07 51.88
C LYS A 1106 -4.03 10.02 51.64
N CYS A 1107 -3.75 10.34 50.37
CA CYS A 1107 -2.78 11.34 49.97
C CYS A 1107 -3.39 12.20 48.86
N ARG A 1108 -3.29 13.54 48.93
CA ARG A 1108 -3.83 14.47 47.91
C ARG A 1108 -3.02 14.48 46.60
N LYS A 1109 -2.20 13.45 46.34
CA LYS A 1109 -1.28 13.38 45.20
C LYS A 1109 -1.85 12.51 44.09
N LYS A 1110 -1.45 12.80 42.85
CA LYS A 1110 -1.84 12.08 41.62
C LYS A 1110 -1.63 10.55 41.72
N GLU A 1111 -0.60 10.12 42.44
CA GLU A 1111 -0.28 8.72 42.73
C GLU A 1111 -1.38 7.98 43.49
N PHE A 1112 -2.06 8.65 44.44
CA PHE A 1112 -3.17 8.06 45.20
C PHE A 1112 -4.34 7.71 44.26
N TRP A 1113 -4.73 8.65 43.39
CA TRP A 1113 -5.81 8.44 42.45
C TRP A 1113 -5.49 7.35 41.43
N ASN A 1114 -4.27 7.34 40.88
CA ASN A 1114 -3.86 6.26 39.97
C ASN A 1114 -3.87 4.89 40.66
N SER A 1115 -3.49 4.81 41.95
CA SER A 1115 -3.55 3.56 42.73
C SER A 1115 -4.99 3.10 42.98
N CYS A 1116 -5.90 4.03 43.29
CA CYS A 1116 -7.33 3.74 43.43
C CYS A 1116 -7.89 3.19 42.11
N LEU A 1117 -7.70 3.91 41.00
CA LEU A 1117 -8.22 3.50 39.68
C LEU A 1117 -7.63 2.17 39.21
N LYS A 1118 -6.35 1.88 39.51
CA LYS A 1118 -5.74 0.57 39.22
C LYS A 1118 -6.41 -0.56 40.00
N TYR A 1119 -6.75 -0.32 41.27
CA TYR A 1119 -7.51 -1.28 42.07
C TYR A 1119 -8.93 -1.46 41.51
N GLU A 1120 -9.63 -0.39 41.18
CA GLU A 1120 -11.00 -0.43 40.63
C GLU A 1120 -11.05 -1.17 39.29
N LEU A 1121 -10.04 -1.00 38.45
CA LEU A 1121 -9.92 -1.77 37.20
C LEU A 1121 -9.68 -3.27 37.45
N SER A 1122 -9.01 -3.62 38.55
CA SER A 1122 -8.71 -5.00 38.91
C SER A 1122 -9.90 -5.68 39.62
N ASN A 1123 -10.73 -4.91 40.34
CA ASN A 1123 -11.90 -5.36 41.08
C ASN A 1123 -13.14 -4.52 40.72
N PRO A 1124 -13.67 -4.63 39.49
CA PRO A 1124 -14.71 -3.73 39.00
C PRO A 1124 -16.07 -3.92 39.67
N ASN A 1125 -16.36 -5.11 40.20
CA ASN A 1125 -17.66 -5.45 40.78
C ASN A 1125 -18.03 -4.55 41.97
N ASP A 1126 -17.03 -4.18 42.76
CA ASP A 1126 -17.19 -3.42 44.00
C ASP A 1126 -17.71 -2.01 43.72
N VAL A 1127 -17.05 -1.27 42.82
CA VAL A 1127 -17.49 0.08 42.42
C VAL A 1127 -18.79 0.02 41.61
N ASN A 1128 -18.94 -0.97 40.73
CA ASN A 1128 -20.16 -1.11 39.92
C ASN A 1128 -21.39 -1.37 40.78
N ALA A 1129 -21.28 -2.15 41.86
CA ALA A 1129 -22.37 -2.38 42.81
C ALA A 1129 -22.80 -1.06 43.49
N LEU A 1130 -21.84 -0.24 43.91
CA LEU A 1130 -22.11 1.08 44.50
C LEU A 1130 -22.78 2.03 43.49
N VAL A 1131 -22.29 2.08 42.25
CA VAL A 1131 -22.89 2.90 41.18
C VAL A 1131 -24.32 2.45 40.88
N LYS A 1132 -24.57 1.13 40.84
CA LYS A 1132 -25.92 0.59 40.61
C LYS A 1132 -26.88 0.87 41.76
N HIS A 1133 -26.39 0.87 43.01
CA HIS A 1133 -27.20 1.13 44.21
C HIS A 1133 -27.56 2.62 44.33
N HIS A 1134 -26.58 3.51 44.24
CA HIS A 1134 -26.74 4.95 44.49
C HIS A 1134 -27.13 5.75 43.23
N LYS A 1135 -26.93 5.21 42.03
CA LYS A 1135 -27.17 5.87 40.73
C LYS A 1135 -26.67 7.33 40.66
N PRO A 1136 -25.38 7.58 40.97
CA PRO A 1136 -24.83 8.93 40.93
C PRO A 1136 -24.80 9.47 39.50
N GLN A 1137 -24.90 10.80 39.34
CA GLN A 1137 -24.68 11.42 38.03
C GLN A 1137 -23.22 11.31 37.61
N LEU A 1138 -22.99 10.68 36.45
CA LEU A 1138 -21.67 10.42 35.90
C LEU A 1138 -21.30 11.45 34.82
N TRP A 1139 -20.06 11.92 34.85
CA TRP A 1139 -19.54 12.92 33.90
C TRP A 1139 -18.27 12.42 33.20
N PHE A 1140 -18.26 12.39 31.87
CA PHE A 1140 -17.16 11.89 31.05
C PHE A 1140 -16.44 13.01 30.30
N GLN A 1141 -15.12 13.07 30.45
CA GLN A 1141 -14.29 14.04 29.75
C GLN A 1141 -13.96 13.56 28.33
N THR A 1142 -14.56 14.20 27.32
CA THR A 1142 -14.28 13.91 25.91
C THR A 1142 -12.88 14.35 25.48
N LYS A 1143 -12.27 15.33 26.17
CA LYS A 1143 -10.89 15.78 25.97
C LYS A 1143 -10.16 15.87 27.31
N THR A 1144 -9.06 15.11 27.47
CA THR A 1144 -8.25 15.09 28.70
C THR A 1144 -7.66 16.44 29.11
N SER A 1145 -7.49 17.39 28.18
CA SER A 1145 -7.01 18.75 28.48
C SER A 1145 -8.15 19.73 28.82
N SER A 1146 -9.40 19.32 28.65
CA SER A 1146 -10.58 20.15 28.92
C SER A 1146 -11.06 19.90 30.34
N LYS A 1147 -11.42 20.97 31.06
CA LYS A 1147 -12.15 20.84 32.33
C LYS A 1147 -13.61 20.45 32.09
N ILE A 1148 -14.11 20.59 30.87
CA ILE A 1148 -15.51 20.31 30.51
C ILE A 1148 -15.69 18.81 30.29
N ALA A 1149 -16.66 18.24 31.01
CA ALA A 1149 -17.15 16.88 30.85
C ALA A 1149 -18.62 16.89 30.41
N GLU A 1150 -19.03 15.85 29.70
CA GLU A 1150 -20.41 15.62 29.24
C GLU A 1150 -21.09 14.59 30.15
N GLN A 1151 -22.41 14.66 30.32
CA GLN A 1151 -23.17 13.64 31.06
C GLN A 1151 -22.97 12.26 30.39
N TYR A 1152 -22.72 11.24 31.21
CA TYR A 1152 -22.28 9.93 30.71
C TYR A 1152 -23.41 9.04 30.21
N ASP A 1153 -24.49 8.91 31.01
CA ASP A 1153 -25.56 7.90 30.85
C ASP A 1153 -26.65 8.32 29.85
N GLU A 1154 -26.68 9.58 29.42
CA GLU A 1154 -27.71 10.09 28.50
C GLU A 1154 -27.12 10.98 27.41
N ASP A 1155 -27.69 10.91 26.20
CA ASP A 1155 -27.36 11.82 25.10
C ASP A 1155 -28.05 13.19 25.24
N THR A 1156 -27.84 13.86 26.38
CA THR A 1156 -28.48 15.16 26.69
C THR A 1156 -27.64 16.36 26.24
N LYS A 1157 -26.42 16.13 25.76
CA LYS A 1157 -25.40 17.17 25.45
C LYS A 1157 -25.10 18.13 26.63
N ARG A 1158 -25.48 17.77 27.87
CA ARG A 1158 -25.21 18.58 29.06
C ARG A 1158 -23.73 18.55 29.40
N THR A 1159 -23.17 19.72 29.68
CA THR A 1159 -21.75 19.89 29.99
C THR A 1159 -21.52 20.53 31.36
N ARG A 1160 -20.49 20.11 32.07
CA ARG A 1160 -20.08 20.68 33.36
C ARG A 1160 -18.57 20.70 33.53
N GLU A 1161 -18.04 21.64 34.30
CA GLU A 1161 -16.62 21.63 34.69
C GLU A 1161 -16.34 20.62 35.80
N VAL A 1162 -15.39 19.72 35.56
CA VAL A 1162 -14.95 18.69 36.52
C VAL A 1162 -13.54 18.99 37.03
N SER A 1163 -13.29 18.65 38.29
CA SER A 1163 -12.02 18.86 38.98
C SER A 1163 -11.88 17.89 40.14
N VAL A 1164 -10.66 17.44 40.42
CA VAL A 1164 -10.33 16.56 41.57
C VAL A 1164 -10.68 17.19 42.92
N LYS A 1165 -10.92 18.51 42.98
CA LYS A 1165 -11.38 19.20 44.20
C LYS A 1165 -12.87 19.01 44.47
N THR A 1166 -13.68 19.02 43.42
CA THR A 1166 -15.15 19.03 43.49
C THR A 1166 -15.77 17.69 43.10
N HIS A 1167 -15.01 16.84 42.42
CA HIS A 1167 -15.43 15.56 41.89
C HIS A 1167 -14.43 14.47 42.26
N THR A 1168 -14.93 13.24 42.38
CA THR A 1168 -14.15 12.04 42.60
C THR A 1168 -14.09 11.23 41.30
N PRO A 1169 -12.88 10.89 40.80
CA PRO A 1169 -12.75 10.01 39.65
C PRO A 1169 -13.04 8.56 40.03
N ILE A 1170 -13.74 7.84 39.14
CA ILE A 1170 -13.99 6.40 39.23
C ILE A 1170 -13.88 5.75 37.84
N LEU A 1171 -13.75 4.42 37.81
CA LEU A 1171 -13.88 3.63 36.58
C LEU A 1171 -15.25 2.94 36.51
N VAL A 1172 -15.93 3.10 35.37
CA VAL A 1172 -17.21 2.43 35.06
C VAL A 1172 -17.10 1.68 33.71
N PRO A 1173 -17.87 0.60 33.47
CA PRO A 1173 -17.85 -0.12 32.20
C PRO A 1173 -18.14 0.81 31.02
N VAL A 1174 -17.49 0.59 29.88
CA VAL A 1174 -17.73 1.39 28.67
C VAL A 1174 -19.18 1.25 28.21
N GLU A 1175 -19.90 2.36 28.21
CA GLU A 1175 -21.24 2.45 27.63
C GLU A 1175 -21.21 3.06 26.22
N VAL A 1176 -21.66 2.27 25.24
CA VAL A 1176 -21.81 2.68 23.84
C VAL A 1176 -23.20 3.25 23.62
N LEU A 1177 -23.25 4.49 23.14
CA LEU A 1177 -24.48 5.25 22.93
C LEU A 1177 -25.44 4.51 21.99
N PRO A 1178 -26.77 4.62 22.20
CA PRO A 1178 -27.77 4.09 21.28
C PRO A 1178 -27.62 4.72 19.90
N GLU A 1179 -28.08 4.01 18.88
CA GLU A 1179 -28.08 4.50 17.50
C GLU A 1179 -28.97 5.74 17.33
N PRO A 1180 -28.60 6.67 16.43
CA PRO A 1180 -29.41 7.85 16.17
C PRO A 1180 -30.73 7.48 15.47
N PRO A 1181 -31.79 8.30 15.62
CA PRO A 1181 -33.03 8.07 14.89
C PRO A 1181 -32.78 8.15 13.38
N LEU A 1182 -33.38 7.21 12.65
CA LEU A 1182 -33.39 7.18 11.19
C LEU A 1182 -34.51 8.08 10.65
N GLY A 1183 -34.31 8.63 9.45
CA GLY A 1183 -35.38 9.27 8.70
C GLY A 1183 -36.35 8.24 8.08
N HIS A 1184 -37.06 8.66 7.02
CA HIS A 1184 -38.17 7.91 6.43
C HIS A 1184 -37.90 7.35 5.03
N PHE A 1185 -36.72 7.58 4.46
CA PHE A 1185 -36.38 7.15 3.11
C PHE A 1185 -36.31 5.61 3.00
N ASP A 1186 -37.08 5.05 2.05
CA ASP A 1186 -37.01 3.64 1.68
C ASP A 1186 -35.94 3.41 0.60
N VAL A 1187 -34.86 2.72 0.99
CA VAL A 1187 -33.74 2.42 0.09
C VAL A 1187 -34.13 1.55 -1.11
N THR A 1188 -35.22 0.80 -1.07
CA THR A 1188 -35.66 -0.03 -2.21
C THR A 1188 -36.04 0.80 -3.44
N LEU A 1189 -36.36 2.08 -3.27
CA LEU A 1189 -36.63 3.01 -4.37
C LEU A 1189 -35.42 3.22 -5.29
N VAL A 1190 -34.20 2.94 -4.80
CA VAL A 1190 -32.95 2.99 -5.60
C VAL A 1190 -33.02 2.04 -6.80
N LEU A 1191 -33.74 0.91 -6.69
CA LEU A 1191 -33.92 -0.02 -7.81
C LEU A 1191 -34.52 0.65 -9.05
N LYS A 1192 -35.30 1.71 -8.87
CA LYS A 1192 -35.94 2.47 -9.96
C LYS A 1192 -35.14 3.70 -10.39
N SER A 1193 -34.04 4.04 -9.71
CA SER A 1193 -33.26 5.24 -10.02
C SER A 1193 -32.27 5.02 -11.16
N ARG A 1194 -32.58 5.55 -12.34
CA ARG A 1194 -31.73 5.45 -13.54
C ARG A 1194 -30.41 6.23 -13.41
N TYR A 1195 -30.39 7.31 -12.63
CA TYR A 1195 -29.23 8.22 -12.49
C TYR A 1195 -28.39 7.96 -11.23
N PHE A 1196 -28.65 6.85 -10.53
CA PHE A 1196 -27.90 6.47 -9.34
C PHE A 1196 -26.40 6.32 -9.65
N PHE A 1197 -26.10 5.51 -10.67
CA PHE A 1197 -24.79 5.37 -11.31
C PHE A 1197 -25.00 5.63 -12.80
N SER A 1198 -24.34 6.67 -13.33
CA SER A 1198 -24.47 7.10 -14.73
C SER A 1198 -23.30 7.97 -15.15
#